data_AF-A0A1I1KAG4-F1
#
_entry.id   AF-A0A1I1KAG4-F1
#
_cell.length_a   1.000
_cell.length_b   1.000
_cell.length_c   1.000
_cell.angle_alpha   90.00
_cell.angle_beta   90.00
_cell.angle_gamma   90.00
#
_symmetry.space_group_name_H-M   'P 1'
#
loop_
_entity.id
_entity.type
_entity.pdbx_description
1 polymer ?
#
loop_
_entity_poly.entity_id
_entity_poly.type
_entity_poly.pdbx_seq_one_letter_code
_entity_poly.pdbx_strand_id
1 'polypeptide(L)'
;MMRKKSIILLAAMIIPLISLNTFRTNSITCYAAETAAKQPVVGVTYVFGEKSKYDFSAPESSEATSKDNTYGSFEISGDISNTTTKDGMPSYGVNGGNLQFIYTYDDTMLNATGAQEHFVDDKTKTINDITLDNDILKGALVLQTSKDGKVWYTVPNETETNLFATDKVRTESFYTTTDTQLMNGCYYRIIIAYKTEKTVGTNKILFVKTDDKEYHKYAEVYSFYAYDATAVKVKVPEDDNRMNMGKVVRCTDYDSYGGAKDIDNEDPHSGWSIGSFFVGGYTDSVVDSQTKRTVFLKNNGDRISLWFDLEQNINQCRNNPDIKIVADTKGYDKGFDVPGGVNETMDFGKGVLMIRQKYKDNTYSDPQVYTNFLEAGASPDATTKVDLFEEGDYEVALDYAVKYNKTKLFGKTIAPQTNHYRIAFEFEVRNGNTLVFLKDTATGSDLSNGSITENGFYIDLANSQYLKVHVKREVLKDGFDGLSEDTKFNSSATNGDRFTKEGVYTVTVSNQYNNASTEKRIYVGKDNILKAYMVTGLSISEIQEQLELGATIEDDGTLIPPPEPEPEPEPEPELTAEQDNGVEGAATDSSLGNTSVTENAQTSENTKSTPKETVGQDSSIENKASTGKGNDEKKEIMNDKKDEKGKTPKLPVVPISIGIVILGFVAWKRKELVALFSSKDQEQKENHINNDAAVSNESDKEDENK
;
A
#
# COMPACT_ATOMS: atom_id res chain seq x y z
N MET A 1 62.37 -0.45 -3.28
CA MET A 1 63.26 -1.13 -2.31
C MET A 1 63.18 -0.40 -0.97
N MET A 2 63.76 -0.97 0.10
CA MET A 2 63.89 -0.46 1.48
C MET A 2 64.30 1.05 1.63
N ARG A 3 64.06 1.78 2.73
CA ARG A 3 63.30 1.56 4.01
C ARG A 3 63.26 2.87 4.86
N LYS A 4 62.24 2.97 5.74
CA LYS A 4 62.27 3.45 7.16
C LYS A 4 62.72 4.91 7.53
N LYS A 5 61.82 5.50 8.34
CA LYS A 5 62.04 6.25 9.60
C LYS A 5 62.59 7.70 9.53
N SER A 6 62.34 8.60 10.50
CA SER A 6 61.26 8.86 11.51
C SER A 6 61.85 9.54 12.76
N ILE A 7 61.06 10.46 13.37
CA ILE A 7 60.95 10.72 14.84
C ILE A 7 62.00 11.65 15.53
N ILE A 8 61.49 12.36 16.57
CA ILE A 8 62.15 13.14 17.64
C ILE A 8 62.67 14.56 17.29
N LEU A 9 62.55 15.59 18.16
CA LEU A 9 61.54 15.98 19.18
C LEU A 9 61.85 17.41 19.71
N LEU A 10 61.09 17.86 20.71
CA LEU A 10 61.23 19.04 21.58
C LEU A 10 60.88 20.42 20.97
N ALA A 11 60.49 21.43 21.76
CA ALA A 11 59.46 21.51 22.82
C ALA A 11 59.52 22.90 23.48
N ALA A 12 58.38 23.60 23.58
CA ALA A 12 58.13 24.64 24.57
C ALA A 12 56.60 24.82 24.75
N MET A 13 56.12 24.80 25.99
CA MET A 13 54.74 25.18 26.32
C MET A 13 54.66 26.67 26.65
N ILE A 14 53.50 27.29 26.42
CA ILE A 14 52.73 27.99 27.46
C ILE A 14 51.27 28.08 26.98
N ILE A 15 50.33 27.97 27.92
CA ILE A 15 48.88 27.92 27.68
C ILE A 15 48.24 29.17 28.30
N PRO A 16 47.25 29.77 27.62
CA PRO A 16 46.01 30.15 28.30
C PRO A 16 44.84 29.30 27.80
N LEU A 17 43.88 29.04 28.69
CA LEU A 17 42.72 28.19 28.47
C LEU A 17 41.48 29.06 28.18
N ILE A 18 40.53 28.58 27.34
CA ILE A 18 39.05 28.65 27.47
C ILE A 18 38.33 28.62 26.10
N SER A 19 37.17 27.95 26.07
CA SER A 19 36.10 27.92 25.05
C SER A 19 36.49 27.68 23.58
N LEU A 20 36.49 26.41 23.17
CA LEU A 20 36.24 26.04 21.77
C LEU A 20 34.72 26.11 21.49
N ASN A 21 34.27 27.04 20.66
CA ASN A 21 32.94 26.97 20.05
C ASN A 21 32.97 25.94 18.92
N THR A 22 32.61 24.70 19.21
CA THR A 22 32.39 23.68 18.19
C THR A 22 31.09 23.98 17.44
N PHE A 23 31.21 24.61 16.28
CA PHE A 23 30.14 24.61 15.28
C PHE A 23 29.75 23.15 15.01
N ARG A 24 28.60 22.73 15.53
CA ARG A 24 27.94 21.51 15.06
C ARG A 24 27.39 21.81 13.67
N THR A 25 28.22 21.62 12.66
CA THR A 25 27.69 21.28 11.34
C THR A 25 26.86 20.02 11.53
N ASN A 26 25.55 20.15 11.41
CA ASN A 26 24.68 18.99 11.23
C ASN A 26 25.02 18.39 9.87
N SER A 27 26.06 17.56 9.83
CA SER A 27 26.28 16.61 8.76
C SER A 27 24.99 15.81 8.67
N ILE A 28 24.23 16.02 7.60
CA ILE A 28 23.10 15.17 7.27
C ILE A 28 23.71 13.77 7.15
N THR A 29 23.44 12.91 8.13
CA THR A 29 23.80 11.51 8.06
C THR A 29 22.91 10.92 6.99
N CYS A 30 23.36 10.99 5.74
CA CYS A 30 22.83 10.18 4.67
C CYS A 30 23.05 8.74 5.10
N TYR A 31 22.01 8.13 5.67
CA TYR A 31 21.87 6.69 5.67
C TYR A 31 21.93 6.30 4.20
N ALA A 32 23.08 5.78 3.78
CA ALA A 32 23.12 4.97 2.57
C ALA A 32 22.08 3.87 2.80
N ALA A 33 21.13 3.72 1.87
CA ALA A 33 20.10 2.70 1.99
C ALA A 33 20.80 1.36 2.22
N GLU A 34 20.54 0.74 3.37
CA GLU A 34 21.16 -0.52 3.72
C GLU A 34 20.75 -1.54 2.66
N THR A 35 21.71 -2.02 1.87
CA THR A 35 21.45 -2.88 0.72
C THR A 35 20.77 -4.15 1.21
N ALA A 36 19.45 -4.22 1.02
CA ALA A 36 18.59 -5.18 1.68
C ALA A 36 19.09 -6.61 1.45
N ALA A 37 19.20 -7.37 2.53
CA ALA A 37 19.92 -8.64 2.53
C ALA A 37 19.39 -9.59 1.45
N LYS A 38 20.26 -10.02 0.54
CA LYS A 38 19.91 -11.02 -0.46
C LYS A 38 19.71 -12.38 0.22
N GLN A 39 18.51 -12.91 0.12
CA GLN A 39 18.10 -14.20 0.65
C GLN A 39 18.02 -15.20 -0.52
N PRO A 40 18.90 -16.23 -0.58
CA PRO A 40 18.80 -17.27 -1.61
C PRO A 40 17.52 -18.09 -1.41
N VAL A 41 16.91 -18.52 -2.52
CA VAL A 41 15.72 -19.37 -2.54
C VAL A 41 16.09 -20.74 -3.11
N VAL A 42 15.71 -21.81 -2.44
CA VAL A 42 15.96 -23.18 -2.93
C VAL A 42 14.84 -23.59 -3.87
N GLY A 43 15.18 -23.94 -5.10
CA GLY A 43 14.30 -24.52 -6.11
C GLY A 43 14.67 -25.98 -6.42
N VAL A 44 14.22 -26.46 -7.58
CA VAL A 44 14.55 -27.77 -8.14
C VAL A 44 15.18 -27.60 -9.52
N THR A 45 16.37 -28.17 -9.74
CA THR A 45 16.92 -28.37 -11.08
C THR A 45 16.36 -29.67 -11.64
N TYR A 46 15.82 -29.62 -12.85
CA TYR A 46 15.42 -30.77 -13.66
C TYR A 46 16.35 -30.94 -14.86
N VAL A 47 16.76 -32.17 -15.15
CA VAL A 47 17.56 -32.52 -16.33
C VAL A 47 16.73 -33.39 -17.28
N PHE A 48 16.85 -33.15 -18.59
CA PHE A 48 16.16 -33.89 -19.63
C PHE A 48 17.06 -34.14 -20.85
N GLY A 49 16.82 -35.23 -21.56
CA GLY A 49 17.47 -35.53 -22.83
C GLY A 49 17.01 -34.61 -23.96
N GLU A 50 17.84 -34.53 -25.00
CA GLU A 50 17.79 -33.53 -26.09
C GLU A 50 16.41 -33.21 -26.66
N LYS A 51 15.52 -34.20 -26.76
CA LYS A 51 14.21 -34.10 -27.42
C LYS A 51 13.06 -33.68 -26.50
N SER A 52 13.33 -33.43 -25.23
CA SER A 52 12.34 -32.99 -24.25
C SER A 52 11.78 -31.60 -24.55
N LYS A 53 10.57 -31.34 -24.05
CA LYS A 53 9.93 -30.02 -23.96
C LYS A 53 9.93 -29.47 -22.53
N TYR A 54 10.90 -29.92 -21.70
CA TYR A 54 10.95 -29.61 -20.27
C TYR A 54 9.68 -30.06 -19.53
N ASP A 55 9.22 -31.29 -19.81
CA ASP A 55 8.04 -31.87 -19.14
C ASP A 55 8.39 -32.25 -17.70
N PHE A 56 7.93 -31.46 -16.73
CA PHE A 56 8.27 -31.62 -15.31
C PHE A 56 7.72 -32.92 -14.68
N SER A 57 6.83 -33.64 -15.38
CA SER A 57 6.34 -34.97 -14.97
C SER A 57 7.25 -36.12 -15.42
N ALA A 58 8.16 -35.88 -16.37
CA ALA A 58 9.06 -36.88 -16.95
C ALA A 58 10.52 -36.38 -17.15
N PRO A 59 11.21 -35.91 -16.09
CA PRO A 59 12.64 -35.65 -16.13
C PRO A 59 13.48 -36.94 -16.16
N GLU A 60 14.74 -36.82 -16.57
CA GLU A 60 15.74 -37.89 -16.43
C GLU A 60 16.35 -37.88 -15.02
N SER A 61 16.51 -36.70 -14.42
CA SER A 61 16.78 -36.51 -12.99
C SER A 61 16.22 -35.18 -12.48
N SER A 62 15.99 -35.07 -11.17
CA SER A 62 15.68 -33.80 -10.52
C SER A 62 16.24 -33.74 -9.11
N GLU A 63 16.84 -32.59 -8.76
CA GLU A 63 17.56 -32.36 -7.50
C GLU A 63 17.32 -30.94 -6.98
N ALA A 64 17.59 -30.68 -5.69
CA ALA A 64 17.53 -29.33 -5.16
C ALA A 64 18.64 -28.44 -5.76
N THR A 65 18.31 -27.16 -6.03
CA THR A 65 19.25 -26.21 -6.64
C THR A 65 20.44 -25.92 -5.74
N SER A 66 21.64 -25.93 -6.31
CA SER A 66 22.92 -25.71 -5.68
C SER A 66 23.92 -25.13 -6.69
N LYS A 67 25.05 -24.57 -6.21
CA LYS A 67 26.09 -23.99 -7.08
C LYS A 67 26.77 -24.99 -8.03
N ASP A 68 26.54 -26.29 -7.83
CA ASP A 68 27.09 -27.37 -8.65
C ASP A 68 26.09 -27.92 -9.69
N ASN A 69 24.81 -27.52 -9.64
CA ASN A 69 23.74 -27.98 -10.54
C ASN A 69 22.78 -26.87 -11.01
N THR A 70 23.16 -25.60 -10.95
CA THR A 70 22.51 -24.45 -11.62
C THR A 70 23.54 -23.64 -12.39
N TYR A 71 23.12 -22.88 -13.41
CA TYR A 71 24.00 -21.93 -14.08
C TYR A 71 24.19 -20.65 -13.26
N GLY A 72 23.08 -20.06 -12.83
CA GLY A 72 23.06 -18.88 -11.99
C GLY A 72 22.65 -19.17 -10.55
N SER A 73 22.35 -18.12 -9.81
CA SER A 73 21.78 -18.20 -8.46
C SER A 73 20.58 -17.27 -8.31
N PHE A 74 19.43 -17.82 -7.94
CA PHE A 74 18.23 -17.05 -7.65
C PHE A 74 18.18 -16.59 -6.18
N GLU A 75 17.94 -15.28 -6.01
CA GLU A 75 17.90 -14.59 -4.72
C GLU A 75 16.72 -13.61 -4.71
N ILE A 76 16.15 -13.37 -3.53
CA ILE A 76 15.18 -12.29 -3.29
C ILE A 76 15.76 -11.25 -2.32
N SER A 77 15.34 -9.99 -2.41
CA SER A 77 15.82 -8.90 -1.55
C SER A 77 14.66 -7.98 -1.15
N GLY A 78 14.67 -7.51 0.11
CA GLY A 78 13.67 -6.65 0.75
C GLY A 78 13.73 -6.79 2.28
N ASP A 79 12.82 -6.14 3.03
CA ASP A 79 12.75 -6.29 4.50
C ASP A 79 12.03 -7.60 4.89
N ILE A 80 12.74 -8.72 4.73
CA ILE A 80 12.25 -10.06 5.04
C ILE A 80 12.30 -10.30 6.55
N SER A 81 11.14 -10.26 7.20
CA SER A 81 11.01 -10.33 8.65
C SER A 81 10.79 -11.73 9.22
N ASN A 82 10.32 -12.68 8.40
CA ASN A 82 10.30 -14.10 8.76
C ASN A 82 10.45 -15.04 7.55
N THR A 83 11.11 -16.18 7.75
CA THR A 83 11.14 -17.29 6.79
C THR A 83 10.47 -18.52 7.39
N THR A 84 9.50 -19.09 6.67
CA THR A 84 8.61 -20.17 7.09
C THR A 84 8.35 -21.13 5.91
N THR A 85 7.32 -21.97 6.00
CA THR A 85 6.89 -22.86 4.91
C THR A 85 5.37 -22.78 4.76
N LYS A 86 4.88 -22.68 3.53
CA LYS A 86 3.44 -22.69 3.18
C LYS A 86 3.23 -23.70 2.05
N ASP A 87 2.33 -24.66 2.28
CA ASP A 87 1.99 -25.75 1.33
C ASP A 87 3.21 -26.52 0.77
N GLY A 88 4.26 -26.65 1.59
CA GLY A 88 5.52 -27.30 1.24
C GLY A 88 6.56 -26.40 0.56
N MET A 89 6.21 -25.17 0.20
CA MET A 89 7.12 -24.19 -0.41
C MET A 89 7.72 -23.24 0.64
N PRO A 90 8.94 -22.70 0.43
CA PRO A 90 9.46 -21.58 1.22
C PRO A 90 8.47 -20.41 1.27
N SER A 91 8.37 -19.75 2.43
CA SER A 91 7.38 -18.68 2.67
C SER A 91 8.04 -17.50 3.38
N TYR A 92 8.02 -16.33 2.75
CA TYR A 92 8.72 -15.12 3.21
C TYR A 92 7.72 -14.03 3.62
N GLY A 93 7.78 -13.62 4.89
CA GLY A 93 7.05 -12.46 5.40
C GLY A 93 7.87 -11.19 5.23
N VAL A 94 7.24 -10.12 4.73
CA VAL A 94 7.86 -8.83 4.41
C VAL A 94 7.31 -7.74 5.33
N ASN A 95 8.15 -6.86 5.88
CA ASN A 95 7.74 -5.77 6.78
C ASN A 95 7.37 -4.47 6.04
N GLY A 96 6.59 -4.58 4.96
CA GLY A 96 6.27 -3.46 4.08
C GLY A 96 7.31 -3.26 2.97
N GLY A 97 6.89 -2.56 1.92
CA GLY A 97 7.66 -2.47 0.68
C GLY A 97 7.67 -3.78 -0.11
N ASN A 98 8.44 -3.78 -1.21
CA ASN A 98 8.39 -4.80 -2.24
C ASN A 98 9.59 -5.75 -2.18
N LEU A 99 9.43 -6.98 -2.68
CA LEU A 99 10.54 -7.88 -2.95
C LEU A 99 11.08 -7.68 -4.36
N GLN A 100 12.39 -7.56 -4.47
CA GLN A 100 13.13 -7.64 -5.73
C GLN A 100 13.57 -9.08 -5.99
N PHE A 101 13.40 -9.57 -7.21
CA PHE A 101 13.78 -10.91 -7.65
C PHE A 101 15.01 -10.84 -8.55
N ILE A 102 16.06 -11.58 -8.20
CA ILE A 102 17.39 -11.47 -8.80
C ILE A 102 17.85 -12.86 -9.24
N TYR A 103 18.22 -13.01 -10.50
CA TYR A 103 18.88 -14.22 -11.01
C TYR A 103 20.28 -13.84 -11.50
N THR A 104 21.28 -14.11 -10.66
CA THR A 104 22.67 -13.70 -10.89
C THR A 104 23.41 -14.75 -11.72
N TYR A 105 24.09 -14.35 -12.81
CA TYR A 105 24.92 -15.23 -13.64
C TYR A 105 26.02 -14.46 -14.40
N ASP A 106 27.05 -15.16 -14.86
CA ASP A 106 28.16 -14.63 -15.68
C ASP A 106 28.11 -15.15 -17.13
N ASP A 107 29.19 -14.97 -17.91
CA ASP A 107 29.28 -15.37 -19.33
C ASP A 107 30.10 -16.65 -19.59
N THR A 108 30.36 -17.46 -18.56
CA THR A 108 31.26 -18.63 -18.65
C THR A 108 30.77 -19.72 -19.61
N MET A 109 29.53 -20.21 -19.47
CA MET A 109 28.97 -21.21 -20.40
C MET A 109 28.62 -20.63 -21.78
N LEU A 110 28.55 -19.30 -21.92
CA LEU A 110 28.36 -18.63 -23.21
C LEU A 110 29.64 -18.64 -24.04
N ASN A 111 30.80 -18.48 -23.38
CA ASN A 111 32.12 -18.44 -24.02
C ASN A 111 32.84 -19.81 -24.07
N ALA A 112 32.38 -20.80 -23.30
CA ALA A 112 32.89 -22.17 -23.31
C ALA A 112 32.67 -22.88 -24.66
N THR A 113 33.52 -23.87 -24.99
CA THR A 113 33.42 -24.66 -26.23
C THR A 113 33.96 -26.08 -26.08
N GLY A 114 33.53 -26.98 -26.98
CA GLY A 114 34.14 -28.30 -27.16
C GLY A 114 33.92 -29.22 -25.95
N ALA A 115 35.00 -29.63 -25.28
CA ALA A 115 34.94 -30.54 -24.12
C ALA A 115 34.42 -29.88 -22.83
N GLN A 116 34.22 -28.56 -22.83
CA GLN A 116 33.47 -27.86 -21.80
C GLN A 116 31.98 -27.82 -22.17
N GLU A 117 31.14 -27.84 -21.14
CA GLU A 117 29.70 -27.68 -21.31
C GLU A 117 29.38 -26.21 -21.65
N HIS A 118 28.58 -25.99 -22.69
CA HIS A 118 28.33 -24.67 -23.25
C HIS A 118 26.94 -24.56 -23.90
N PHE A 119 26.38 -23.35 -23.99
CA PHE A 119 25.00 -23.17 -24.47
C PHE A 119 24.84 -23.35 -25.98
N VAL A 120 23.83 -24.13 -26.38
CA VAL A 120 23.42 -24.32 -27.79
C VAL A 120 21.97 -23.91 -28.02
N ASP A 121 21.64 -23.56 -29.26
CA ASP A 121 20.35 -22.96 -29.61
C ASP A 121 19.20 -23.99 -29.47
N ASP A 122 18.34 -23.84 -28.46
CA ASP A 122 17.08 -24.56 -28.38
C ASP A 122 16.00 -23.87 -29.24
N LYS A 123 15.64 -24.50 -30.36
CA LYS A 123 14.63 -24.00 -31.30
C LYS A 123 13.23 -24.54 -31.00
N THR A 124 12.95 -24.73 -29.71
CA THR A 124 11.61 -25.01 -29.20
C THR A 124 11.06 -23.78 -28.49
N LYS A 125 9.73 -23.69 -28.43
CA LYS A 125 8.96 -22.61 -27.79
C LYS A 125 8.12 -23.12 -26.63
N THR A 126 8.47 -24.28 -26.06
CA THR A 126 7.63 -24.97 -25.07
C THR A 126 8.47 -25.37 -23.87
N ILE A 127 8.03 -24.94 -22.69
CA ILE A 127 8.56 -25.32 -21.39
C ILE A 127 7.39 -25.90 -20.60
N ASN A 128 7.40 -27.21 -20.37
CA ASN A 128 6.27 -27.94 -19.80
C ASN A 128 4.97 -27.72 -20.61
N ASP A 129 3.98 -27.03 -20.03
CA ASP A 129 2.71 -26.61 -20.62
C ASP A 129 2.74 -25.17 -21.17
N ILE A 130 3.76 -24.38 -20.82
CA ILE A 130 3.94 -22.99 -21.22
C ILE A 130 4.40 -22.92 -22.68
N THR A 131 3.75 -22.08 -23.49
CA THR A 131 4.18 -21.77 -24.86
C THR A 131 4.65 -20.32 -24.95
N LEU A 132 5.88 -20.13 -25.43
CA LEU A 132 6.52 -18.82 -25.59
C LEU A 132 6.27 -18.25 -27.00
N ASP A 133 6.30 -16.92 -27.14
CA ASP A 133 6.20 -16.27 -28.45
C ASP A 133 7.45 -16.50 -29.33
N ASN A 134 8.61 -16.73 -28.72
CA ASN A 134 9.92 -16.88 -29.38
C ASN A 134 10.61 -18.20 -29.01
N ASP A 135 11.61 -18.59 -29.82
CA ASP A 135 12.46 -19.75 -29.54
C ASP A 135 13.32 -19.47 -28.30
N ILE A 136 13.49 -20.47 -27.42
CA ILE A 136 14.30 -20.37 -26.19
C ILE A 136 15.75 -19.93 -26.50
N LEU A 137 16.31 -20.41 -27.62
CA LEU A 137 17.68 -20.14 -28.08
C LEU A 137 18.70 -20.48 -26.99
N LYS A 138 19.49 -19.51 -26.49
CA LYS A 138 20.50 -19.79 -25.45
C LYS A 138 19.92 -19.96 -24.04
N GLY A 139 18.70 -19.51 -23.79
CA GLY A 139 18.05 -19.63 -22.49
C GLY A 139 16.78 -18.76 -22.42
N ALA A 140 15.86 -19.15 -21.54
CA ALA A 140 14.63 -18.41 -21.28
C ALA A 140 14.42 -18.23 -19.77
N LEU A 141 13.80 -17.11 -19.39
CA LEU A 141 13.27 -16.84 -18.05
C LEU A 141 11.76 -16.71 -18.18
N VAL A 142 11.01 -17.33 -17.28
CA VAL A 142 9.55 -17.16 -17.17
C VAL A 142 9.18 -16.93 -15.73
N LEU A 143 8.51 -15.81 -15.44
CA LEU A 143 7.85 -15.57 -14.15
C LEU A 143 6.36 -15.97 -14.23
N GLN A 144 5.91 -16.75 -13.25
CA GLN A 144 4.50 -17.03 -13.01
C GLN A 144 4.08 -16.66 -11.59
N THR A 145 2.81 -16.27 -11.44
CA THR A 145 2.16 -16.03 -10.15
C THR A 145 0.97 -16.96 -9.94
N SER A 146 0.57 -17.15 -8.68
CA SER A 146 -0.62 -17.90 -8.28
C SER A 146 -1.19 -17.39 -6.96
N LYS A 147 -2.51 -17.47 -6.81
CA LYS A 147 -3.22 -17.24 -5.53
C LYS A 147 -3.26 -18.48 -4.63
N ASP A 148 -3.09 -19.69 -5.18
CA ASP A 148 -3.39 -20.95 -4.47
C ASP A 148 -2.31 -22.03 -4.58
N GLY A 149 -1.21 -21.74 -5.29
CA GLY A 149 -0.09 -22.64 -5.55
C GLY A 149 -0.35 -23.70 -6.62
N LYS A 150 -1.54 -23.74 -7.23
CA LYS A 150 -1.98 -24.82 -8.15
C LYS A 150 -2.33 -24.29 -9.54
N VAL A 151 -3.05 -23.17 -9.63
CA VAL A 151 -3.36 -22.49 -10.90
C VAL A 151 -2.35 -21.36 -11.09
N TRP A 152 -1.58 -21.42 -12.17
CA TRP A 152 -0.44 -20.53 -12.42
C TRP A 152 -0.65 -19.70 -13.68
N TYR A 153 -0.32 -18.41 -13.60
CA TYR A 153 -0.44 -17.45 -14.68
C TYR A 153 0.93 -16.83 -14.95
N THR A 154 1.38 -16.84 -16.20
CA THR A 154 2.59 -16.10 -16.59
C THR A 154 2.34 -14.61 -16.48
N VAL A 155 3.27 -13.87 -15.87
CA VAL A 155 3.14 -12.41 -15.72
C VAL A 155 3.46 -11.74 -17.07
N PRO A 156 2.64 -10.79 -17.58
CA PRO A 156 2.90 -10.14 -18.87
C PRO A 156 4.25 -9.43 -18.90
N ASN A 157 4.94 -9.49 -20.04
CA ASN A 157 6.31 -8.98 -20.29
C ASN A 157 7.45 -9.64 -19.48
N GLU A 158 7.16 -10.28 -18.34
CA GLU A 158 8.12 -11.01 -17.49
C GLU A 158 8.48 -12.39 -18.07
N THR A 159 8.82 -12.43 -19.36
CA THR A 159 9.21 -13.64 -20.09
C THR A 159 10.26 -13.30 -21.13
N GLU A 160 11.48 -13.81 -20.91
CA GLU A 160 12.64 -13.56 -21.75
C GLU A 160 13.03 -14.80 -22.56
N THR A 161 13.62 -14.58 -23.73
CA THR A 161 14.19 -15.63 -24.59
C THR A 161 15.54 -15.18 -25.13
N ASN A 162 16.42 -16.13 -25.48
CA ASN A 162 17.83 -15.87 -25.75
C ASN A 162 18.60 -15.21 -24.58
N LEU A 163 18.08 -15.32 -23.35
CA LEU A 163 18.52 -14.67 -22.11
C LEU A 163 20.03 -14.43 -22.05
N PHE A 164 20.81 -15.51 -21.88
CA PHE A 164 22.27 -15.48 -21.67
C PHE A 164 23.11 -14.93 -22.84
N ALA A 165 22.51 -14.71 -24.01
CA ALA A 165 23.19 -14.12 -25.17
C ALA A 165 22.69 -12.70 -25.51
N THR A 166 21.56 -12.28 -24.94
CA THR A 166 21.10 -10.90 -24.94
C THR A 166 21.80 -10.17 -23.79
N ASP A 167 21.57 -10.61 -22.56
CA ASP A 167 22.29 -10.19 -21.37
C ASP A 167 23.32 -11.27 -21.03
N LYS A 168 24.60 -10.93 -21.11
CA LYS A 168 25.69 -11.91 -20.90
C LYS A 168 26.05 -12.12 -19.43
N VAL A 169 25.75 -11.12 -18.60
CA VAL A 169 26.03 -11.09 -17.16
C VAL A 169 24.86 -10.33 -16.54
N ARG A 170 24.28 -10.85 -15.46
CA ARG A 170 23.20 -10.17 -14.72
C ARG A 170 23.49 -10.20 -13.23
N THR A 171 23.30 -9.06 -12.58
CA THR A 171 23.46 -8.85 -11.12
C THR A 171 22.26 -8.14 -10.48
N GLU A 172 21.46 -7.45 -11.31
CA GLU A 172 20.33 -6.62 -10.93
C GLU A 172 19.02 -7.44 -10.86
N SER A 173 18.00 -6.85 -10.23
CA SER A 173 16.65 -7.41 -10.22
C SER A 173 16.03 -7.44 -11.61
N PHE A 174 15.44 -8.56 -12.01
CA PHE A 174 14.62 -8.64 -13.23
C PHE A 174 13.16 -8.28 -12.94
N TYR A 175 12.68 -8.48 -11.71
CA TYR A 175 11.30 -8.21 -11.30
C TYR A 175 11.21 -7.60 -9.91
N THR A 176 10.15 -6.82 -9.66
CA THR A 176 9.76 -6.31 -8.34
C THR A 176 8.28 -6.61 -8.11
N THR A 177 7.94 -7.23 -6.97
CA THR A 177 6.55 -7.57 -6.61
C THR A 177 5.70 -6.34 -6.39
N THR A 178 4.41 -6.36 -6.76
CA THR A 178 3.50 -5.24 -6.47
C THR A 178 2.89 -5.32 -5.07
N ASP A 179 2.44 -4.19 -4.50
CA ASP A 179 1.89 -4.15 -3.14
C ASP A 179 0.67 -5.08 -3.00
N THR A 180 -0.28 -5.03 -3.95
CA THR A 180 -1.42 -5.95 -4.04
C THR A 180 -1.02 -7.43 -3.96
N GLN A 181 0.10 -7.85 -4.57
CA GLN A 181 0.55 -9.25 -4.51
C GLN A 181 0.97 -9.64 -3.08
N LEU A 182 1.72 -8.78 -2.38
CA LEU A 182 2.16 -9.06 -1.01
C LEU A 182 1.02 -8.91 0.01
N MET A 183 0.12 -7.95 -0.17
CA MET A 183 -1.00 -7.67 0.74
C MET A 183 -2.09 -8.77 0.81
N ASN A 184 -2.23 -9.55 -0.27
CA ASN A 184 -3.00 -10.80 -0.29
C ASN A 184 -2.12 -12.03 0.00
N GLY A 185 -0.82 -11.89 -0.24
CA GLY A 185 0.17 -12.96 -0.30
C GLY A 185 0.05 -13.76 -1.60
N CYS A 186 1.17 -13.93 -2.29
CA CYS A 186 1.22 -14.53 -3.62
C CYS A 186 2.27 -15.65 -3.67
N TYR A 187 1.97 -16.71 -4.41
CA TYR A 187 2.95 -17.72 -4.77
C TYR A 187 3.61 -17.32 -6.10
N TYR A 188 4.92 -17.44 -6.17
CA TYR A 188 5.72 -17.12 -7.35
C TYR A 188 6.43 -18.39 -7.83
N ARG A 189 6.54 -18.54 -9.15
CA ARG A 189 7.38 -19.54 -9.79
C ARG A 189 8.26 -18.86 -10.82
N ILE A 190 9.57 -19.03 -10.68
CA ILE A 190 10.57 -18.59 -11.66
C ILE A 190 11.07 -19.87 -12.33
N ILE A 191 11.07 -19.88 -13.66
CA ILE A 191 11.61 -20.98 -14.46
C ILE A 191 12.73 -20.44 -15.33
N ILE A 192 13.94 -20.99 -15.19
CA ILE A 192 15.08 -20.74 -16.08
C ILE A 192 15.30 -22.00 -16.92
N ALA A 193 15.18 -21.93 -18.24
CA ALA A 193 15.27 -23.10 -19.13
C ALA A 193 16.31 -22.91 -20.23
N TYR A 194 17.19 -23.90 -20.43
CA TYR A 194 18.28 -23.83 -21.41
C TYR A 194 18.72 -25.22 -21.93
N LYS A 195 19.46 -25.23 -23.05
CA LYS A 195 20.08 -26.42 -23.64
C LYS A 195 21.60 -26.27 -23.71
N THR A 196 22.32 -27.32 -23.32
CA THR A 196 23.79 -27.40 -23.39
C THR A 196 24.27 -28.39 -24.44
N GLU A 197 25.54 -28.29 -24.79
CA GLU A 197 26.31 -29.29 -25.53
C GLU A 197 27.67 -29.51 -24.85
N LYS A 198 28.19 -30.73 -24.94
CA LYS A 198 29.56 -31.08 -24.56
C LYS A 198 30.14 -32.15 -25.49
N THR A 199 31.39 -31.98 -25.93
CA THR A 199 32.14 -33.03 -26.63
C THR A 199 32.62 -34.09 -25.63
N VAL A 200 32.17 -35.32 -25.82
CA VAL A 200 32.52 -36.49 -24.97
C VAL A 200 33.45 -37.48 -25.67
N GLY A 201 33.64 -37.35 -27.00
CA GLY A 201 34.54 -38.21 -27.77
C GLY A 201 34.79 -37.66 -29.18
N THR A 202 35.59 -38.39 -29.97
CA THR A 202 35.76 -38.12 -31.41
C THR A 202 35.80 -39.42 -32.19
N ASN A 203 34.71 -39.72 -32.89
CA ASN A 203 34.62 -40.83 -33.83
C ASN A 203 35.28 -40.51 -35.18
N LYS A 204 35.53 -41.55 -35.98
CA LYS A 204 36.11 -41.42 -37.32
C LYS A 204 35.34 -42.26 -38.35
N ILE A 205 34.56 -41.58 -39.18
CA ILE A 205 33.76 -42.19 -40.24
C ILE A 205 34.35 -41.79 -41.59
N LEU A 206 34.81 -42.79 -42.37
CA LEU A 206 35.32 -42.66 -43.74
C LEU A 206 36.25 -41.44 -43.96
N PHE A 207 37.41 -41.47 -43.30
CA PHE A 207 38.45 -40.43 -43.27
C PHE A 207 38.10 -39.13 -42.52
N VAL A 208 36.82 -38.77 -42.37
CA VAL A 208 36.36 -37.62 -41.59
C VAL A 208 36.41 -37.94 -40.09
N LYS A 209 36.84 -36.96 -39.27
CA LYS A 209 36.64 -36.97 -37.82
C LYS A 209 35.32 -36.27 -37.51
N THR A 210 34.53 -36.83 -36.59
CA THR A 210 33.27 -36.28 -36.12
C THR A 210 33.25 -36.35 -34.61
N ASP A 211 33.07 -35.22 -33.95
CA ASP A 211 33.02 -35.18 -32.49
C ASP A 211 31.71 -35.76 -31.96
N ASP A 212 31.82 -36.64 -30.97
CA ASP A 212 30.68 -37.23 -30.28
C ASP A 212 30.21 -36.23 -29.22
N LYS A 213 28.94 -35.84 -29.33
CA LYS A 213 28.33 -34.75 -28.56
C LYS A 213 27.24 -35.29 -27.66
N GLU A 214 27.31 -34.90 -26.39
CA GLU A 214 26.27 -35.04 -25.39
C GLU A 214 25.46 -33.73 -25.35
N TYR A 215 24.15 -33.83 -25.14
CA TYR A 215 23.24 -32.69 -25.07
C TYR A 215 22.22 -32.88 -23.96
N HIS A 216 22.19 -31.95 -23.01
CA HIS A 216 21.17 -31.91 -21.98
C HIS A 216 20.30 -30.66 -22.11
N LYS A 217 19.08 -30.77 -21.60
CA LYS A 217 18.17 -29.66 -21.35
C LYS A 217 18.01 -29.52 -19.84
N TYR A 218 18.01 -28.29 -19.34
CA TYR A 218 17.87 -27.97 -17.93
C TYR A 218 16.67 -27.06 -17.71
N ALA A 219 15.93 -27.28 -16.64
CA ALA A 219 14.99 -26.31 -16.09
C ALA A 219 15.25 -26.12 -14.59
N GLU A 220 15.63 -24.92 -14.20
CA GLU A 220 15.72 -24.50 -12.80
C GLU A 220 14.37 -23.90 -12.41
N VAL A 221 13.67 -24.52 -11.46
CA VAL A 221 12.31 -24.11 -11.05
C VAL A 221 12.34 -23.71 -9.58
N TYR A 222 12.30 -22.40 -9.33
CA TYR A 222 12.16 -21.83 -8.00
C TYR A 222 10.68 -21.59 -7.73
N SER A 223 10.14 -22.04 -6.59
CA SER A 223 8.74 -21.82 -6.22
C SER A 223 8.63 -21.50 -4.73
N PHE A 224 7.99 -20.38 -4.41
CA PHE A 224 7.87 -19.85 -3.04
C PHE A 224 6.62 -19.00 -2.87
N TYR A 225 6.26 -18.70 -1.62
CA TYR A 225 5.22 -17.76 -1.25
C TYR A 225 5.84 -16.51 -0.62
N ALA A 226 5.29 -15.33 -0.89
CA ALA A 226 5.63 -14.12 -0.13
C ALA A 226 4.40 -13.26 0.17
N TYR A 227 4.43 -12.57 1.31
CA TYR A 227 3.31 -11.79 1.84
C TYR A 227 3.80 -10.65 2.74
N ASP A 228 3.00 -9.59 2.85
CA ASP A 228 3.23 -8.51 3.82
C ASP A 228 2.79 -8.98 5.21
N ALA A 229 3.74 -9.03 6.15
CA ALA A 229 3.56 -9.53 7.51
C ALA A 229 2.68 -8.61 8.39
N THR A 230 2.35 -7.40 7.93
CA THR A 230 1.44 -6.45 8.58
C THR A 230 0.07 -6.47 7.91
N ALA A 231 -0.01 -6.28 6.60
CA ALA A 231 -1.25 -6.14 5.85
C ALA A 231 -2.03 -7.46 5.71
N VAL A 232 -1.37 -8.63 5.78
CA VAL A 232 -2.07 -9.93 5.84
C VAL A 232 -2.98 -10.06 7.07
N LYS A 233 -2.74 -9.26 8.13
CA LYS A 233 -3.57 -9.24 9.35
C LYS A 233 -4.87 -8.42 9.16
N VAL A 234 -4.92 -7.54 8.16
CA VAL A 234 -6.14 -6.80 7.79
C VAL A 234 -7.07 -7.76 7.07
N LYS A 235 -8.15 -8.16 7.75
CA LYS A 235 -9.22 -9.01 7.21
C LYS A 235 -10.14 -8.21 6.29
N VAL A 236 -10.94 -8.93 5.50
CA VAL A 236 -12.10 -8.36 4.80
C VAL A 236 -13.01 -7.67 5.84
N PRO A 237 -13.39 -6.40 5.65
CA PRO A 237 -14.40 -5.72 6.47
C PRO A 237 -15.75 -6.44 6.46
N GLU A 238 -16.45 -6.42 7.59
CA GLU A 238 -17.83 -6.91 7.70
C GLU A 238 -18.79 -6.00 6.89
N ASP A 239 -19.98 -6.52 6.52
CA ASP A 239 -20.94 -5.84 5.64
C ASP A 239 -21.44 -4.47 6.15
N ASP A 240 -21.40 -4.23 7.46
CA ASP A 240 -21.79 -2.96 8.09
C ASP A 240 -20.63 -1.93 8.17
N ASN A 241 -19.39 -2.35 7.89
CA ASN A 241 -18.20 -1.50 7.78
C ASN A 241 -17.58 -1.58 6.38
N ARG A 242 -18.44 -1.56 5.33
CA ARG A 242 -18.01 -1.31 3.96
C ARG A 242 -18.97 -0.44 3.17
N MET A 243 -18.42 0.38 2.27
CA MET A 243 -19.14 1.17 1.28
C MET A 243 -18.69 0.80 -0.13
N ASN A 244 -19.63 0.40 -0.98
CA ASN A 244 -19.34 0.08 -2.39
C ASN A 244 -18.99 1.35 -3.17
N MET A 245 -17.99 1.24 -4.05
CA MET A 245 -17.38 2.37 -4.75
C MET A 245 -17.42 2.20 -6.27
N GLY A 246 -17.64 3.32 -6.97
CA GLY A 246 -17.65 3.39 -8.42
C GLY A 246 -18.90 2.81 -9.09
N LYS A 247 -18.94 2.97 -10.42
CA LYS A 247 -19.93 2.37 -11.32
C LYS A 247 -19.23 2.04 -12.62
N VAL A 248 -19.57 0.90 -13.23
CA VAL A 248 -19.09 0.56 -14.58
C VAL A 248 -19.72 1.49 -15.62
N VAL A 249 -18.88 2.03 -16.50
CA VAL A 249 -19.25 2.73 -17.74
C VAL A 249 -18.57 2.09 -18.93
N ARG A 250 -19.13 2.28 -20.12
CA ARG A 250 -18.47 1.94 -21.38
C ARG A 250 -17.65 3.14 -21.85
N CYS A 251 -16.39 2.92 -22.20
CA CYS A 251 -15.52 3.97 -22.74
C CYS A 251 -16.01 4.40 -24.14
N THR A 252 -15.79 5.66 -24.49
CA THR A 252 -16.14 6.20 -25.83
C THR A 252 -14.93 6.29 -26.76
N ASP A 253 -13.77 6.54 -26.19
CA ASP A 253 -12.46 6.33 -26.79
C ASP A 253 -11.97 4.96 -26.32
N TYR A 254 -11.54 4.13 -27.26
CA TYR A 254 -11.09 2.76 -27.02
C TYR A 254 -9.57 2.65 -26.92
N ASP A 255 -8.83 3.63 -27.45
CA ASP A 255 -7.37 3.62 -27.49
C ASP A 255 -6.77 4.33 -26.26
N SER A 256 -7.59 5.09 -25.51
CA SER A 256 -7.18 5.81 -24.29
C SER A 256 -8.06 5.57 -23.05
N TYR A 257 -8.99 4.60 -23.12
CA TYR A 257 -10.11 4.36 -22.19
C TYR A 257 -10.98 5.60 -21.88
N GLY A 258 -10.88 6.64 -22.71
CA GLY A 258 -11.42 7.97 -22.46
C GLY A 258 -12.94 8.15 -22.67
N GLY A 259 -13.52 9.00 -21.84
CA GLY A 259 -14.94 9.38 -21.89
C GLY A 259 -15.88 8.23 -21.50
N ALA A 260 -17.16 8.53 -21.33
CA ALA A 260 -18.12 7.59 -20.77
C ALA A 260 -19.45 7.60 -21.53
N LYS A 261 -20.01 6.40 -21.71
CA LYS A 261 -21.39 6.15 -22.13
C LYS A 261 -22.04 5.18 -21.15
N ASP A 262 -23.30 5.42 -20.79
CA ASP A 262 -24.12 4.44 -20.09
C ASP A 262 -24.28 3.13 -20.90
N ILE A 263 -24.37 2.04 -20.15
CA ILE A 263 -24.62 0.69 -20.65
C ILE A 263 -26.12 0.57 -20.94
N ASP A 264 -26.46 0.43 -22.23
CA ASP A 264 -27.83 0.19 -22.69
C ASP A 264 -28.13 -1.32 -22.81
N ASN A 265 -29.34 -1.66 -23.23
CA ASN A 265 -29.82 -3.04 -23.33
C ASN A 265 -29.30 -3.82 -24.56
N GLU A 266 -28.57 -3.19 -25.48
CA GLU A 266 -27.86 -3.88 -26.58
C GLU A 266 -26.40 -4.18 -26.24
N ASP A 267 -25.88 -3.57 -25.18
CA ASP A 267 -24.49 -3.71 -24.75
C ASP A 267 -24.20 -5.10 -24.16
N PRO A 268 -23.07 -5.76 -24.49
CA PRO A 268 -22.72 -7.07 -23.92
C PRO A 268 -22.53 -7.05 -22.41
N HIS A 269 -22.29 -5.89 -21.79
CA HIS A 269 -22.18 -5.72 -20.34
C HIS A 269 -23.55 -5.50 -19.65
N SER A 270 -24.64 -5.44 -20.42
CA SER A 270 -26.00 -5.22 -19.88
C SER A 270 -26.43 -6.31 -18.90
N GLY A 271 -26.81 -5.90 -17.69
CA GLY A 271 -27.43 -6.76 -16.68
C GLY A 271 -26.48 -7.65 -15.89
N TRP A 272 -25.19 -7.33 -15.83
CA TRP A 272 -24.22 -7.96 -14.93
C TRP A 272 -23.09 -6.98 -14.56
N SER A 273 -22.44 -7.18 -13.41
CA SER A 273 -21.16 -6.53 -13.07
C SER A 273 -20.00 -7.52 -13.24
N ILE A 274 -18.82 -7.03 -13.62
CA ILE A 274 -17.57 -7.81 -13.55
C ILE A 274 -17.19 -8.12 -12.10
N GLY A 275 -17.53 -7.21 -11.20
CA GLY A 275 -17.16 -7.18 -9.80
C GLY A 275 -17.48 -5.82 -9.18
N SER A 276 -17.23 -5.68 -7.89
CA SER A 276 -17.53 -4.47 -7.12
C SER A 276 -16.33 -4.05 -6.27
N PHE A 277 -15.98 -2.76 -6.32
CA PHE A 277 -15.04 -2.19 -5.34
C PHE A 277 -15.77 -1.81 -4.07
N PHE A 278 -15.08 -1.88 -2.93
CA PHE A 278 -15.56 -1.30 -1.69
C PHE A 278 -14.41 -0.84 -0.79
N VAL A 279 -14.62 0.25 -0.06
CA VAL A 279 -13.74 0.72 1.01
C VAL A 279 -14.33 0.31 2.35
N GLY A 280 -13.50 -0.09 3.31
CA GLY A 280 -13.91 -0.43 4.67
C GLY A 280 -12.78 -0.33 5.69
N GLY A 281 -13.11 -0.52 6.97
CA GLY A 281 -12.17 -0.37 8.08
C GLY A 281 -12.01 1.08 8.58
N TYR A 282 -13.03 1.91 8.37
CA TYR A 282 -13.18 3.26 8.92
C TYR A 282 -14.01 3.26 10.21
N THR A 283 -14.01 4.39 10.94
CA THR A 283 -14.96 4.61 12.04
C THR A 283 -16.28 5.21 11.54
N ASP A 284 -16.22 6.19 10.64
CA ASP A 284 -17.39 6.92 10.14
C ASP A 284 -17.17 7.41 8.68
N SER A 285 -18.22 7.84 7.99
CA SER A 285 -18.13 8.34 6.61
C SER A 285 -19.17 9.42 6.32
N VAL A 286 -18.75 10.50 5.64
CA VAL A 286 -19.63 11.59 5.20
C VAL A 286 -19.44 11.89 3.71
N VAL A 287 -20.48 12.33 3.02
CA VAL A 287 -20.35 12.84 1.64
C VAL A 287 -20.09 14.34 1.70
N ASP A 288 -18.97 14.80 1.17
CA ASP A 288 -18.65 16.22 1.19
C ASP A 288 -19.67 17.04 0.37
N SER A 289 -20.13 18.14 0.96
CA SER A 289 -21.21 18.95 0.39
C SER A 289 -20.80 19.72 -0.87
N GLN A 290 -19.51 19.91 -1.12
CA GLN A 290 -18.95 20.65 -2.26
C GLN A 290 -18.43 19.69 -3.35
N THR A 291 -17.55 18.75 -3.00
CA THR A 291 -16.92 17.82 -3.96
C THR A 291 -17.83 16.65 -4.35
N LYS A 292 -18.83 16.33 -3.52
CA LYS A 292 -19.70 15.14 -3.61
C LYS A 292 -18.96 13.80 -3.49
N ARG A 293 -17.69 13.81 -3.07
CA ARG A 293 -16.90 12.61 -2.78
C ARG A 293 -17.27 12.04 -1.41
N THR A 294 -17.07 10.75 -1.23
CA THR A 294 -17.11 10.14 0.11
C THR A 294 -15.81 10.44 0.85
N VAL A 295 -15.95 10.85 2.11
CA VAL A 295 -14.88 11.16 3.05
C VAL A 295 -14.95 10.14 4.19
N PHE A 296 -13.94 9.27 4.27
CA PHE A 296 -13.83 8.26 5.32
C PHE A 296 -13.04 8.82 6.51
N LEU A 297 -13.64 8.78 7.70
CA LEU A 297 -13.06 9.28 8.94
C LEU A 297 -12.41 8.13 9.71
N LYS A 298 -11.10 8.24 9.94
CA LYS A 298 -10.28 7.25 10.63
C LYS A 298 -9.85 7.69 12.03
N ASN A 299 -9.87 6.77 12.98
CA ASN A 299 -9.28 6.94 14.31
C ASN A 299 -7.88 6.28 14.41
N ASN A 300 -7.22 6.45 15.56
CA ASN A 300 -5.95 5.79 15.82
C ASN A 300 -6.13 4.28 15.94
N GLY A 301 -5.47 3.52 15.06
CA GLY A 301 -5.60 2.07 14.91
C GLY A 301 -6.39 1.64 13.67
N ASP A 302 -7.22 2.51 13.10
CA ASP A 302 -8.03 2.22 11.90
C ASP A 302 -7.15 1.97 10.67
N ARG A 303 -7.56 0.99 9.87
CA ARG A 303 -6.90 0.61 8.61
C ARG A 303 -7.91 0.68 7.48
N ILE A 304 -8.05 1.89 6.94
CA ILE A 304 -8.84 2.11 5.72
C ILE A 304 -8.25 1.22 4.63
N SER A 305 -9.10 0.44 3.98
CA SER A 305 -8.68 -0.58 3.03
C SER A 305 -9.64 -0.62 1.85
N LEU A 306 -9.08 -0.64 0.64
CA LEU A 306 -9.84 -0.85 -0.59
C LEU A 306 -9.80 -2.33 -0.95
N TRP A 307 -10.92 -2.84 -1.47
CA TRP A 307 -11.11 -4.22 -1.86
C TRP A 307 -11.86 -4.32 -3.18
N PHE A 308 -11.70 -5.46 -3.85
CA PHE A 308 -12.45 -5.82 -5.05
C PHE A 308 -13.02 -7.24 -4.94
N ASP A 309 -14.35 -7.35 -5.01
CA ASP A 309 -15.07 -8.61 -5.16
C ASP A 309 -15.23 -8.93 -6.65
N LEU A 310 -14.59 -10.01 -7.14
CA LEU A 310 -14.73 -10.48 -8.53
C LEU A 310 -15.98 -11.36 -8.65
N GLU A 311 -17.02 -10.86 -9.33
CA GLU A 311 -18.34 -11.52 -9.41
C GLU A 311 -18.47 -12.51 -10.58
N GLN A 312 -17.49 -12.60 -11.48
CA GLN A 312 -17.59 -13.36 -12.74
C GLN A 312 -16.40 -14.25 -13.03
N ASN A 313 -16.67 -15.40 -13.65
CA ASN A 313 -15.66 -16.12 -14.43
C ASN A 313 -15.26 -15.26 -15.64
N ILE A 314 -14.08 -14.64 -15.58
CA ILE A 314 -13.59 -13.72 -16.63
C ILE A 314 -13.49 -14.35 -18.03
N ASN A 315 -13.43 -15.69 -18.12
CA ASN A 315 -13.35 -16.41 -19.39
C ASN A 315 -14.74 -16.83 -19.94
N GLN A 316 -15.81 -16.66 -19.15
CA GLN A 316 -17.21 -17.00 -19.47
C GLN A 316 -18.19 -16.07 -18.72
N CYS A 317 -18.09 -14.76 -18.94
CA CYS A 317 -18.87 -13.76 -18.20
C CYS A 317 -20.38 -14.02 -18.35
N ARG A 318 -21.16 -13.83 -17.27
CA ARG A 318 -22.59 -14.17 -17.22
C ARG A 318 -22.87 -15.64 -17.60
N ASN A 319 -21.94 -16.55 -17.29
CA ASN A 319 -21.94 -17.96 -17.68
C ASN A 319 -22.03 -18.20 -19.21
N ASN A 320 -21.54 -17.27 -20.02
CA ASN A 320 -21.61 -17.31 -21.47
C ASN A 320 -20.20 -17.32 -22.09
N PRO A 321 -19.73 -18.43 -22.70
CA PRO A 321 -18.38 -18.52 -23.27
C PRO A 321 -18.17 -17.63 -24.51
N ASP A 322 -19.24 -17.02 -25.04
CA ASP A 322 -19.16 -16.00 -26.09
C ASP A 322 -18.88 -14.59 -25.58
N ILE A 323 -18.91 -14.35 -24.25
CA ILE A 323 -18.62 -13.06 -23.62
C ILE A 323 -17.50 -13.27 -22.61
N LYS A 324 -16.37 -12.58 -22.76
CA LYS A 324 -15.21 -12.77 -21.88
C LYS A 324 -14.27 -11.57 -21.88
N ILE A 325 -13.54 -11.42 -20.79
CA ILE A 325 -12.40 -10.52 -20.70
C ILE A 325 -11.29 -11.03 -21.63
N VAL A 326 -10.64 -10.11 -22.33
CA VAL A 326 -9.46 -10.38 -23.15
C VAL A 326 -8.30 -9.49 -22.73
N ALA A 327 -7.08 -9.90 -23.06
CA ALA A 327 -5.92 -9.08 -22.81
C ALA A 327 -5.89 -7.88 -23.76
N ASP A 328 -5.60 -6.70 -23.21
CA ASP A 328 -5.26 -5.51 -23.99
C ASP A 328 -3.74 -5.30 -23.92
N THR A 329 -3.06 -5.77 -24.96
CA THR A 329 -1.59 -5.78 -25.03
C THR A 329 -0.98 -4.45 -25.46
N LYS A 330 -1.80 -3.40 -25.63
CA LYS A 330 -1.39 -2.05 -26.05
C LYS A 330 -2.23 -0.96 -25.40
N GLY A 331 -2.57 -1.16 -24.12
CA GLY A 331 -3.33 -0.20 -23.34
C GLY A 331 -2.60 1.12 -23.12
N TYR A 332 -3.41 2.18 -23.01
CA TYR A 332 -3.05 3.53 -22.58
C TYR A 332 -4.23 4.12 -21.80
N ASP A 333 -3.99 4.73 -20.65
CA ASP A 333 -4.98 5.53 -19.91
C ASP A 333 -4.55 6.99 -19.94
N LYS A 334 -5.37 7.85 -20.55
CA LYS A 334 -5.11 9.29 -20.67
C LYS A 334 -5.44 10.12 -19.41
N GLY A 335 -6.32 9.62 -18.54
CA GLY A 335 -6.66 10.26 -17.27
C GLY A 335 -5.60 10.04 -16.20
N PHE A 336 -5.00 8.84 -16.17
CA PHE A 336 -3.87 8.51 -15.30
C PHE A 336 -2.50 8.83 -15.92
N ASP A 337 -2.44 8.98 -17.25
CA ASP A 337 -1.23 9.08 -18.07
C ASP A 337 -0.30 7.88 -17.88
N VAL A 338 -0.81 6.71 -18.22
CA VAL A 338 -0.14 5.40 -18.07
C VAL A 338 -0.02 4.75 -19.44
N PRO A 339 1.20 4.44 -19.95
CA PRO A 339 2.48 4.37 -19.22
C PRO A 339 3.25 5.70 -19.04
N GLY A 340 2.71 6.85 -19.45
CA GLY A 340 3.32 8.18 -19.20
C GLY A 340 4.30 8.67 -20.27
N GLY A 341 4.33 8.03 -21.44
CA GLY A 341 5.21 8.39 -22.55
C GLY A 341 4.47 8.69 -23.87
N VAL A 342 5.03 9.57 -24.68
CA VAL A 342 4.37 10.08 -25.89
C VAL A 342 4.39 9.04 -27.02
N ASN A 343 3.21 8.47 -27.32
CA ASN A 343 2.99 7.28 -28.16
C ASN A 343 3.46 5.94 -27.54
N GLU A 344 3.61 5.88 -26.22
CA GLU A 344 3.90 4.63 -25.52
C GLU A 344 2.61 3.88 -25.17
N THR A 345 2.69 2.55 -25.14
CA THR A 345 1.57 1.64 -24.84
C THR A 345 2.12 0.47 -24.04
N MET A 346 1.39 -0.03 -23.05
CA MET A 346 1.81 -1.17 -22.22
C MET A 346 0.79 -2.32 -22.25
N ASP A 347 1.21 -3.51 -21.85
CA ASP A 347 0.28 -4.65 -21.72
C ASP A 347 -0.51 -4.51 -20.42
N PHE A 348 -1.79 -4.11 -20.54
CA PHE A 348 -2.73 -4.06 -19.42
C PHE A 348 -3.16 -5.47 -18.98
N GLY A 349 -2.89 -6.52 -19.76
CA GLY A 349 -3.40 -7.86 -19.55
C GLY A 349 -4.92 -7.89 -19.58
N LYS A 350 -5.53 -8.85 -18.87
CA LYS A 350 -6.98 -8.90 -18.63
C LYS A 350 -7.40 -7.86 -17.59
N GLY A 351 -7.25 -6.60 -17.98
CA GLY A 351 -7.60 -5.41 -17.22
C GLY A 351 -6.51 -4.94 -16.26
N VAL A 352 -6.39 -3.61 -16.16
CA VAL A 352 -5.41 -2.91 -15.32
C VAL A 352 -6.14 -2.12 -14.23
N LEU A 353 -5.59 -2.15 -13.02
CA LEU A 353 -6.01 -1.30 -11.91
C LEU A 353 -4.95 -0.21 -11.70
N MET A 354 -5.40 1.04 -11.61
CA MET A 354 -4.57 2.23 -11.40
C MET A 354 -5.07 3.00 -10.17
N ILE A 355 -4.13 3.43 -9.34
CA ILE A 355 -4.38 4.20 -8.11
C ILE A 355 -3.37 5.34 -8.06
N ARG A 356 -3.81 6.55 -7.71
CA ARG A 356 -2.90 7.66 -7.38
C ARG A 356 -3.42 8.51 -6.23
N GLN A 357 -2.51 9.10 -5.48
CA GLN A 357 -2.84 10.13 -4.50
C GLN A 357 -2.89 11.50 -5.18
N LYS A 358 -3.85 12.34 -4.80
CA LYS A 358 -3.84 13.76 -5.10
C LYS A 358 -3.32 14.55 -3.89
N TYR A 359 -2.41 15.48 -4.14
CA TYR A 359 -1.82 16.33 -3.12
C TYR A 359 -2.56 17.67 -3.00
N LYS A 360 -2.37 18.35 -1.86
CA LYS A 360 -3.07 19.59 -1.48
C LYS A 360 -2.83 20.78 -2.41
N ASP A 361 -1.69 20.79 -3.11
CA ASP A 361 -1.35 21.78 -4.13
C ASP A 361 -2.03 21.50 -5.49
N ASN A 362 -2.81 20.42 -5.58
CA ASN A 362 -3.42 19.84 -6.78
C ASN A 362 -2.45 19.14 -7.73
N THR A 363 -1.23 18.83 -7.29
CA THR A 363 -0.39 17.84 -7.98
C THR A 363 -0.85 16.42 -7.65
N TYR A 364 -0.25 15.43 -8.32
CA TYR A 364 -0.56 14.01 -8.20
C TYR A 364 0.69 13.21 -7.90
N SER A 365 0.54 12.06 -7.23
CA SER A 365 1.57 11.02 -7.23
C SER A 365 1.67 10.38 -8.62
N ASP A 366 2.80 9.74 -8.90
CA ASP A 366 2.87 8.74 -9.96
C ASP A 366 1.81 7.64 -9.69
N PRO A 367 1.18 7.07 -10.72
CA PRO A 367 0.23 5.97 -10.54
C PRO A 367 0.89 4.67 -10.08
N GLN A 368 0.33 4.03 -9.05
CA GLN A 368 0.49 2.58 -8.86
C GLN A 368 -0.30 1.87 -9.96
N VAL A 369 0.35 0.97 -10.71
CA VAL A 369 -0.27 0.27 -11.86
C VAL A 369 -0.18 -1.24 -11.67
N TYR A 370 -1.32 -1.92 -11.65
CA TYR A 370 -1.46 -3.36 -11.47
C TYR A 370 -2.03 -4.00 -12.74
N THR A 371 -1.17 -4.56 -13.59
CA THR A 371 -1.56 -5.22 -14.85
C THR A 371 -2.12 -6.62 -14.63
N ASN A 372 -2.93 -7.09 -15.57
CA ASN A 372 -3.61 -8.41 -15.53
C ASN A 372 -4.44 -8.65 -14.25
N PHE A 373 -4.95 -7.57 -13.65
CA PHE A 373 -5.55 -7.55 -12.31
C PHE A 373 -6.71 -8.54 -12.16
N LEU A 374 -7.60 -8.64 -13.15
CA LEU A 374 -8.74 -9.56 -13.07
C LEU A 374 -8.35 -11.03 -13.19
N GLU A 375 -7.24 -11.34 -13.88
CA GLU A 375 -6.75 -12.73 -14.00
C GLU A 375 -5.94 -13.16 -12.78
N ALA A 376 -5.08 -12.29 -12.25
CA ALA A 376 -4.50 -12.47 -10.92
C ALA A 376 -5.61 -12.59 -9.84
N GLY A 377 -6.75 -11.92 -10.06
CA GLY A 377 -7.96 -12.03 -9.26
C GLY A 377 -8.64 -13.41 -9.31
N ALA A 378 -8.55 -14.15 -10.43
CA ALA A 378 -9.53 -15.13 -10.91
C ALA A 378 -9.61 -16.51 -10.20
N SER A 379 -9.26 -16.59 -8.92
CA SER A 379 -9.79 -17.68 -8.08
C SER A 379 -11.30 -17.48 -7.89
N PRO A 380 -12.11 -18.56 -7.89
CA PRO A 380 -13.48 -18.49 -7.36
C PRO A 380 -13.49 -17.86 -5.97
N ASP A 381 -14.55 -17.08 -5.70
CA ASP A 381 -14.94 -16.56 -4.38
C ASP A 381 -13.86 -15.72 -3.65
N ALA A 382 -12.88 -15.16 -4.37
CA ALA A 382 -11.69 -14.54 -3.79
C ALA A 382 -11.70 -13.00 -3.79
N THR A 383 -12.41 -12.40 -2.83
CA THR A 383 -12.28 -10.99 -2.43
C THR A 383 -10.80 -10.59 -2.32
N THR A 384 -10.39 -9.57 -3.07
CA THR A 384 -8.98 -9.19 -3.22
C THR A 384 -8.72 -7.85 -2.52
N LYS A 385 -7.75 -7.80 -1.59
CA LYS A 385 -7.28 -6.55 -1.01
C LYS A 385 -6.54 -5.76 -2.08
N VAL A 386 -6.91 -4.51 -2.27
CA VAL A 386 -6.29 -3.63 -3.26
C VAL A 386 -5.13 -2.89 -2.61
N ASP A 387 -5.41 -2.05 -1.61
CA ASP A 387 -4.43 -1.22 -0.91
C ASP A 387 -4.93 -0.72 0.47
N LEU A 388 -4.03 -0.18 1.29
CA LEU A 388 -4.26 0.38 2.63
C LEU A 388 -4.00 1.90 2.65
N PHE A 389 -4.99 2.68 3.09
CA PHE A 389 -5.00 4.12 2.94
C PHE A 389 -4.78 4.87 4.27
N GLU A 390 -3.89 5.86 4.23
CA GLU A 390 -3.68 6.87 5.27
C GLU A 390 -4.31 8.20 4.85
N GLU A 391 -4.01 9.33 5.52
CA GLU A 391 -4.70 10.59 5.26
C GLU A 391 -4.37 11.20 3.89
N GLY A 392 -5.38 11.38 3.02
CA GLY A 392 -5.16 11.79 1.63
C GLY A 392 -6.41 11.85 0.76
N ASP A 393 -6.24 12.27 -0.49
CA ASP A 393 -7.23 12.22 -1.56
C ASP A 393 -6.79 11.17 -2.58
N TYR A 394 -7.69 10.30 -3.03
CA TYR A 394 -7.34 9.14 -3.86
C TYR A 394 -8.24 9.02 -5.08
N GLU A 395 -7.63 8.77 -6.23
CA GLU A 395 -8.30 8.49 -7.51
C GLU A 395 -8.00 7.03 -7.91
N VAL A 396 -9.03 6.28 -8.29
CA VAL A 396 -8.93 4.85 -8.65
C VAL A 396 -9.64 4.59 -9.98
N ALA A 397 -9.02 3.78 -10.84
CA ALA A 397 -9.65 3.25 -12.05
C ALA A 397 -9.27 1.80 -12.33
N LEU A 398 -10.26 0.99 -12.72
CA LEU A 398 -10.10 -0.34 -13.30
C LEU A 398 -10.61 -0.32 -14.75
N ASP A 399 -9.70 -0.53 -15.68
CA ASP A 399 -9.95 -0.56 -17.12
C ASP A 399 -9.86 -1.99 -17.65
N TYR A 400 -10.78 -2.41 -18.53
CA TYR A 400 -10.78 -3.75 -19.12
C TYR A 400 -11.52 -3.87 -20.46
N ALA A 401 -11.10 -4.86 -21.25
CA ALA A 401 -11.65 -5.18 -22.56
C ALA A 401 -12.59 -6.41 -22.52
N VAL A 402 -13.86 -6.25 -22.92
CA VAL A 402 -14.80 -7.38 -23.07
C VAL A 402 -14.96 -7.73 -24.54
N LYS A 403 -14.60 -8.97 -24.91
CA LYS A 403 -14.84 -9.55 -26.22
C LYS A 403 -16.18 -10.29 -26.24
N TYR A 404 -16.99 -10.02 -27.26
CA TYR A 404 -18.35 -10.56 -27.40
C TYR A 404 -18.69 -10.90 -28.87
N ASN A 405 -19.63 -11.81 -29.08
CA ASN A 405 -20.01 -12.29 -30.42
C ASN A 405 -21.38 -11.73 -30.85
N LYS A 406 -21.40 -10.57 -31.54
CA LYS A 406 -22.65 -9.89 -31.97
C LYS A 406 -23.47 -10.68 -33.00
N THR A 407 -22.84 -11.60 -33.76
CA THR A 407 -23.55 -12.40 -34.78
C THR A 407 -23.08 -13.85 -34.81
N LYS A 408 -24.04 -14.77 -34.68
CA LYS A 408 -23.89 -16.22 -34.87
C LYS A 408 -24.71 -16.69 -36.06
N LEU A 409 -24.15 -17.56 -36.89
CA LEU A 409 -24.86 -18.23 -37.99
C LEU A 409 -24.50 -19.72 -37.99
N PHE A 410 -25.50 -20.60 -38.07
CA PHE A 410 -25.30 -22.07 -37.98
C PHE A 410 -24.42 -22.52 -36.80
N GLY A 411 -24.56 -21.86 -35.64
CA GLY A 411 -23.79 -22.15 -34.42
C GLY A 411 -22.33 -21.66 -34.43
N LYS A 412 -21.88 -20.97 -35.49
CA LYS A 412 -20.54 -20.37 -35.57
C LYS A 412 -20.59 -18.85 -35.44
N THR A 413 -19.65 -18.30 -34.69
CA THR A 413 -19.35 -16.86 -34.64
C THR A 413 -18.79 -16.39 -35.97
N ILE A 414 -19.27 -15.25 -36.47
CA ILE A 414 -18.78 -14.64 -37.72
C ILE A 414 -18.23 -13.22 -37.49
N ALA A 415 -18.76 -12.49 -36.51
CA ALA A 415 -18.29 -11.16 -36.14
C ALA A 415 -18.08 -11.06 -34.61
N PRO A 416 -16.88 -11.39 -34.10
CA PRO A 416 -16.49 -11.00 -32.76
C PRO A 416 -16.21 -9.48 -32.72
N GLN A 417 -16.56 -8.83 -31.62
CA GLN A 417 -16.29 -7.42 -31.33
C GLN A 417 -15.66 -7.30 -29.93
N THR A 418 -14.97 -6.19 -29.68
CA THR A 418 -14.45 -5.83 -28.36
C THR A 418 -15.00 -4.45 -28.00
N ASN A 419 -15.41 -4.28 -26.74
CA ASN A 419 -15.72 -2.98 -26.14
C ASN A 419 -14.84 -2.79 -24.91
N HIS A 420 -14.49 -1.55 -24.59
CA HIS A 420 -13.72 -1.18 -23.41
C HIS A 420 -14.60 -0.57 -22.33
N TYR A 421 -14.31 -0.88 -21.08
CA TYR A 421 -15.09 -0.50 -19.91
C TYR A 421 -14.16 -0.02 -18.80
N ARG A 422 -14.69 0.88 -17.98
CA ARG A 422 -14.02 1.50 -16.85
C ARG A 422 -14.91 1.44 -15.62
N ILE A 423 -14.35 1.09 -14.48
CA ILE A 423 -14.91 1.42 -13.16
C ILE A 423 -13.96 2.42 -12.54
N ALA A 424 -14.40 3.66 -12.32
CA ALA A 424 -13.58 4.69 -11.69
C ALA A 424 -14.34 5.44 -10.60
N PHE A 425 -13.61 5.91 -9.60
CA PHE A 425 -14.13 6.66 -8.45
C PHE A 425 -13.01 7.43 -7.74
N GLU A 426 -13.43 8.32 -6.86
CA GLU A 426 -12.56 9.13 -6.01
C GLU A 426 -13.03 9.01 -4.56
N PHE A 427 -12.12 9.08 -3.59
CA PHE A 427 -12.46 9.20 -2.18
C PHE A 427 -11.43 9.98 -1.39
N GLU A 428 -11.85 10.50 -0.25
CA GLU A 428 -11.02 11.23 0.70
C GLU A 428 -10.88 10.41 1.99
N VAL A 429 -9.69 10.39 2.57
CA VAL A 429 -9.43 9.84 3.91
C VAL A 429 -8.96 10.96 4.81
N ARG A 430 -9.55 11.04 6.01
CA ARG A 430 -9.34 12.12 6.99
C ARG A 430 -9.18 11.55 8.39
N ASN A 431 -8.37 12.20 9.21
CA ASN A 431 -8.40 11.95 10.65
C ASN A 431 -9.78 12.36 11.22
N GLY A 432 -10.40 11.49 12.01
CA GLY A 432 -11.68 11.74 12.66
C GLY A 432 -11.56 12.60 13.93
N ASN A 433 -10.44 12.52 14.64
CA ASN A 433 -10.20 13.29 15.86
C ASN A 433 -9.60 14.69 15.57
N THR A 434 -9.57 15.55 16.60
CA THR A 434 -8.96 16.89 16.56
C THR A 434 -7.72 16.98 17.46
N LEU A 435 -6.95 15.89 17.54
CA LEU A 435 -5.80 15.81 18.43
C LEU A 435 -4.67 16.74 17.98
N VAL A 436 -4.14 17.51 18.93
CA VAL A 436 -2.98 18.39 18.75
C VAL A 436 -2.05 18.28 19.95
N PHE A 437 -0.76 18.13 19.67
CA PHE A 437 0.31 18.25 20.64
C PHE A 437 0.86 19.68 20.56
N LEU A 438 1.04 20.30 21.72
CA LEU A 438 1.71 21.60 21.85
C LEU A 438 2.98 21.32 22.62
N LYS A 439 4.15 21.65 22.08
CA LYS A 439 5.44 21.23 22.65
C LYS A 439 6.30 22.42 22.99
N ASP A 440 6.90 22.42 24.17
CA ASP A 440 7.83 23.48 24.61
C ASP A 440 9.00 23.61 23.62
N THR A 441 9.35 24.84 23.23
CA THR A 441 10.35 25.04 22.16
C THR A 441 11.79 24.69 22.54
N ALA A 442 12.11 24.56 23.83
CA ALA A 442 13.44 24.27 24.35
C ALA A 442 13.59 22.83 24.85
N THR A 443 12.58 22.26 25.51
CA THR A 443 12.63 20.87 26.02
C THR A 443 12.00 19.85 25.08
N GLY A 444 11.09 20.26 24.20
CA GLY A 444 10.27 19.37 23.37
C GLY A 444 9.19 18.59 24.15
N SER A 445 8.98 18.93 25.43
CA SER A 445 7.96 18.30 26.29
C SER A 445 6.55 18.68 25.85
N ASP A 446 5.62 17.73 25.90
CA ASP A 446 4.19 17.99 25.67
C ASP A 446 3.59 18.88 26.75
N LEU A 447 2.80 19.87 26.31
CA LEU A 447 2.08 20.83 27.13
C LEU A 447 0.57 20.50 27.12
N SER A 448 -0.01 20.45 28.32
CA SER A 448 -1.44 20.27 28.54
C SER A 448 -2.20 21.60 28.39
N ASN A 449 -3.52 21.53 28.28
CA ASN A 449 -4.36 22.71 28.54
C ASN A 449 -4.05 23.26 29.94
N GLY A 450 -3.88 24.58 30.07
CA GLY A 450 -3.49 25.26 31.31
C GLY A 450 -1.98 25.41 31.52
N SER A 451 -1.13 24.79 30.69
CA SER A 451 0.33 24.83 30.88
C SER A 451 0.93 26.24 30.71
N ILE A 452 2.02 26.48 31.45
CA ILE A 452 2.81 27.72 31.46
C ILE A 452 4.22 27.38 30.93
N THR A 453 4.80 28.23 30.08
CA THR A 453 6.19 28.10 29.60
C THR A 453 6.86 29.46 29.40
N GLU A 454 8.13 29.58 29.77
CA GLU A 454 8.93 30.77 29.46
C GLU A 454 9.52 30.74 28.02
N ASN A 455 9.63 29.53 27.44
CA ASN A 455 10.24 29.30 26.12
C ASN A 455 9.23 29.47 24.98
N GLY A 456 7.93 29.42 25.29
CA GLY A 456 6.88 29.28 24.30
C GLY A 456 6.77 27.86 23.74
N PHE A 457 5.87 27.68 22.78
CA PHE A 457 5.53 26.36 22.24
C PHE A 457 5.55 26.30 20.70
N TYR A 458 5.50 25.09 20.16
CA TYR A 458 5.19 24.82 18.76
C TYR A 458 4.04 23.82 18.60
N ILE A 459 3.35 23.87 17.46
CA ILE A 459 2.24 22.97 17.12
C ILE A 459 2.78 21.70 16.48
N ASP A 460 2.30 20.53 16.93
CA ASP A 460 2.54 19.22 16.34
C ASP A 460 1.20 18.49 16.16
N LEU A 461 0.83 18.22 14.91
CA LEU A 461 -0.41 17.57 14.49
C LEU A 461 -0.24 16.05 14.29
N ALA A 462 0.89 15.46 14.69
CA ALA A 462 1.19 14.03 14.52
C ALA A 462 0.95 13.53 13.08
N ASN A 463 1.51 14.26 12.11
CA ASN A 463 1.32 14.10 10.65
C ASN A 463 -0.10 14.34 10.10
N SER A 464 -1.11 14.64 10.93
CA SER A 464 -2.45 14.91 10.41
C SER A 464 -2.48 16.20 9.59
N GLN A 465 -3.08 16.11 8.41
CA GLN A 465 -2.95 17.10 7.37
C GLN A 465 -4.19 18.00 7.23
N TYR A 466 -5.41 17.48 7.37
CA TYR A 466 -6.62 18.20 6.94
C TYR A 466 -7.37 18.91 8.09
N LEU A 467 -6.83 18.89 9.31
CA LEU A 467 -7.35 19.65 10.44
C LEU A 467 -7.13 21.16 10.26
N LYS A 468 -8.13 21.96 10.68
CA LYS A 468 -8.04 23.43 10.70
C LYS A 468 -7.59 23.89 12.08
N VAL A 469 -6.40 24.48 12.15
CA VAL A 469 -5.85 25.06 13.37
C VAL A 469 -5.99 26.59 13.32
N HIS A 470 -6.42 27.15 14.44
CA HIS A 470 -6.63 28.58 14.65
C HIS A 470 -5.96 28.99 15.96
N VAL A 471 -5.31 30.15 16.00
CA VAL A 471 -4.60 30.64 17.19
C VAL A 471 -4.95 32.10 17.44
N LYS A 472 -5.47 32.35 18.64
CA LYS A 472 -5.71 33.69 19.21
C LYS A 472 -4.63 33.96 20.28
N ARG A 473 -4.10 35.18 20.34
CA ARG A 473 -3.28 35.65 21.48
C ARG A 473 -3.99 36.75 22.27
N GLU A 474 -3.93 36.63 23.58
CA GLU A 474 -4.46 37.59 24.55
C GLU A 474 -3.28 38.11 25.39
N VAL A 475 -3.23 39.42 25.59
CA VAL A 475 -2.17 40.12 26.34
C VAL A 475 -2.78 41.02 27.40
N LEU A 476 -2.09 41.11 28.54
CA LEU A 476 -2.41 42.06 29.59
C LEU A 476 -2.21 43.48 29.06
N LYS A 477 -3.06 44.42 29.49
CA LYS A 477 -2.93 45.86 29.22
C LYS A 477 -3.05 46.62 30.54
N ASP A 478 -2.41 47.79 30.60
CA ASP A 478 -2.46 48.68 31.76
C ASP A 478 -3.89 49.24 31.93
N GLY A 479 -4.63 48.75 32.93
CA GLY A 479 -6.00 49.16 33.23
C GLY A 479 -6.77 48.12 34.07
N PHE A 480 -8.01 48.45 34.44
CA PHE A 480 -8.89 47.60 35.26
C PHE A 480 -9.58 46.47 34.49
N ASP A 481 -9.68 46.56 33.15
CA ASP A 481 -10.46 45.64 32.31
C ASP A 481 -9.68 44.36 31.88
N GLY A 482 -8.45 44.16 32.39
CA GLY A 482 -7.76 42.86 32.33
C GLY A 482 -7.20 42.42 30.96
N LEU A 483 -7.41 41.14 30.63
CA LEU A 483 -6.88 40.52 29.42
C LEU A 483 -7.56 41.07 28.16
N SER A 484 -6.76 41.37 27.15
CA SER A 484 -7.25 41.92 25.89
C SER A 484 -6.70 41.14 24.70
N GLU A 485 -7.50 40.96 23.67
CA GLU A 485 -7.04 40.35 22.43
C GLU A 485 -5.94 41.20 21.78
N ASP A 486 -4.84 40.56 21.39
CA ASP A 486 -3.91 41.14 20.43
C ASP A 486 -4.53 41.03 19.04
N THR A 487 -5.21 42.09 18.62
CA THR A 487 -5.87 42.18 17.30
C THR A 487 -4.90 42.11 16.11
N LYS A 488 -3.59 41.96 16.35
CA LYS A 488 -2.56 41.68 15.35
C LYS A 488 -2.14 40.20 15.32
N PHE A 489 -2.67 39.36 16.20
CA PHE A 489 -2.33 37.94 16.33
C PHE A 489 -3.59 37.10 16.61
N ASN A 490 -4.42 37.01 15.57
CA ASN A 490 -5.59 36.16 15.49
C ASN A 490 -5.60 35.59 14.05
N SER A 491 -5.22 34.33 13.87
CA SER A 491 -5.02 33.73 12.54
C SER A 491 -5.11 32.20 12.54
N SER A 492 -5.22 31.62 11.34
CA SER A 492 -4.89 30.21 11.12
C SER A 492 -3.43 29.91 11.46
N ALA A 493 -3.13 28.65 11.76
CA ALA A 493 -1.77 28.13 11.96
C ALA A 493 -1.61 26.73 11.33
N THR A 494 -0.38 26.22 11.31
CA THR A 494 0.02 24.98 10.66
C THR A 494 0.98 24.15 11.53
N ASN A 495 1.24 22.92 11.11
CA ASN A 495 2.17 22.01 11.79
C ASN A 495 3.61 22.58 11.79
N GLY A 496 4.19 22.76 12.98
CA GLY A 496 5.54 23.30 13.18
C GLY A 496 5.60 24.80 13.50
N ASP A 497 4.48 25.55 13.42
CA ASP A 497 4.43 26.97 13.77
C ASP A 497 4.79 27.22 15.25
N ARG A 498 5.45 28.36 15.53
CA ARG A 498 6.09 28.68 16.82
C ARG A 498 5.55 29.95 17.47
N PHE A 499 5.28 29.86 18.76
CA PHE A 499 4.58 30.86 19.56
C PHE A 499 5.41 31.18 20.80
N THR A 500 6.25 32.22 20.71
CA THR A 500 7.32 32.53 21.68
C THR A 500 7.26 33.96 22.25
N LYS A 501 6.22 34.73 21.94
CA LYS A 501 6.00 36.07 22.50
C LYS A 501 5.11 35.95 23.73
N GLU A 502 5.30 36.83 24.70
CA GLU A 502 4.51 36.82 25.93
C GLU A 502 2.99 37.01 25.68
N GLY A 503 2.15 36.26 26.39
CA GLY A 503 0.69 36.29 26.27
C GLY A 503 0.04 34.91 26.49
N VAL A 504 -1.27 34.94 26.74
CA VAL A 504 -2.11 33.72 26.78
C VAL A 504 -2.52 33.39 25.36
N TYR A 505 -2.19 32.19 24.90
CA TYR A 505 -2.57 31.68 23.58
C TYR A 505 -3.73 30.70 23.73
N THR A 506 -4.76 30.88 22.92
CA THR A 506 -5.86 29.91 22.74
C THR A 506 -5.71 29.27 21.37
N VAL A 507 -5.42 27.98 21.34
CA VAL A 507 -5.25 27.16 20.13
C VAL A 507 -6.50 26.30 19.95
N THR A 508 -7.27 26.58 18.90
CA THR A 508 -8.49 25.86 18.54
C THR A 508 -8.21 24.97 17.33
N VAL A 509 -8.53 23.67 17.42
CA VAL A 509 -8.31 22.68 16.34
C VAL A 509 -9.64 22.02 16.01
N SER A 510 -10.06 22.15 14.75
CA SER A 510 -11.38 21.71 14.28
C SER A 510 -11.32 20.77 13.08
N ASN A 511 -12.26 19.83 13.05
CA ASN A 511 -12.49 18.92 11.95
C ASN A 511 -13.79 19.32 11.22
N GLN A 512 -13.65 19.69 9.94
CA GLN A 512 -14.77 20.21 9.14
C GLN A 512 -15.83 19.17 8.77
N TYR A 513 -15.52 17.87 8.92
CA TYR A 513 -16.35 16.78 8.41
C TYR A 513 -17.33 16.21 9.46
N ASN A 514 -17.02 16.34 10.76
CA ASN A 514 -17.86 15.90 11.87
C ASN A 514 -18.17 17.01 12.90
N ASN A 515 -17.75 18.24 12.64
CA ASN A 515 -17.86 19.40 13.54
C ASN A 515 -17.16 19.24 14.90
N ALA A 516 -16.28 18.25 15.07
CA ALA A 516 -15.48 18.13 16.28
C ALA A 516 -14.52 19.32 16.40
N SER A 517 -14.31 19.81 17.63
CA SER A 517 -13.35 20.86 17.94
C SER A 517 -12.71 20.62 19.30
N THR A 518 -11.40 20.82 19.40
CA THR A 518 -10.62 20.79 20.65
C THR A 518 -9.98 22.15 20.84
N GLU A 519 -9.93 22.64 22.08
CA GLU A 519 -9.28 23.91 22.42
C GLU A 519 -8.27 23.72 23.55
N LYS A 520 -7.11 24.38 23.43
CA LYS A 520 -6.05 24.38 24.45
C LYS A 520 -5.57 25.80 24.69
N ARG A 521 -5.50 26.21 25.97
CA ARG A 521 -4.90 27.46 26.40
C ARG A 521 -3.51 27.21 26.99
N ILE A 522 -2.53 27.98 26.53
CA ILE A 522 -1.13 27.96 26.99
C ILE A 522 -0.72 29.38 27.31
N TYR A 523 -0.13 29.63 28.48
CA TYR A 523 0.52 30.90 28.76
C TYR A 523 2.01 30.83 28.42
N VAL A 524 2.46 31.80 27.65
CA VAL A 524 3.87 32.04 27.36
C VAL A 524 4.29 33.31 28.08
N GLY A 525 5.28 33.26 28.98
CA GLY A 525 5.76 34.46 29.67
C GLY A 525 6.26 34.25 31.10
N LYS A 526 6.39 35.37 31.82
CA LYS A 526 6.92 35.48 33.19
C LYS A 526 6.02 36.25 34.14
N ASP A 527 5.11 37.08 33.66
CA ASP A 527 4.16 37.85 34.48
C ASP A 527 3.34 36.94 35.43
N ASN A 528 3.43 37.21 36.74
CA ASN A 528 2.82 36.37 37.77
C ASN A 528 1.28 36.51 37.82
N ILE A 529 0.69 37.63 37.40
CA ILE A 529 -0.78 37.78 37.32
C ILE A 529 -1.31 36.86 36.22
N LEU A 530 -0.61 36.76 35.08
CA LEU A 530 -0.95 35.83 34.01
C LEU A 530 -0.69 34.36 34.36
N LYS A 531 0.29 34.05 35.22
CA LYS A 531 0.40 32.69 35.81
C LYS A 531 -0.81 32.39 36.70
N ALA A 532 -1.16 33.27 37.63
CA ALA A 532 -2.30 33.09 38.53
C ALA A 532 -3.63 32.99 37.77
N TYR A 533 -3.79 33.74 36.68
CA TYR A 533 -4.92 33.62 35.76
C TYR A 533 -5.06 32.20 35.19
N MET A 534 -3.96 31.56 34.78
CA MET A 534 -3.97 30.20 34.24
C MET A 534 -4.17 29.12 35.31
N VAL A 535 -3.60 29.30 36.50
CA VAL A 535 -3.67 28.33 37.61
C VAL A 535 -5.02 28.37 38.31
N THR A 536 -5.57 29.55 38.58
CA THR A 536 -6.82 29.73 39.35
C THR A 536 -8.08 29.77 38.47
N GLY A 537 -7.95 30.22 37.21
CA GLY A 537 -9.10 30.50 36.34
C GLY A 537 -9.91 31.74 36.70
N LEU A 538 -9.52 32.49 37.75
CA LEU A 538 -10.13 33.77 38.12
C LEU A 538 -9.88 34.84 37.03
N SER A 539 -10.74 35.85 36.96
CA SER A 539 -10.47 37.02 36.13
C SER A 539 -9.28 37.83 36.67
N ILE A 540 -8.66 38.63 35.79
CA ILE A 540 -7.55 39.52 36.17
C ILE A 540 -7.96 40.49 37.29
N SER A 541 -9.21 40.98 37.24
CA SER A 541 -9.74 41.92 38.23
C SER A 541 -9.96 41.26 39.60
N GLU A 542 -10.44 40.01 39.66
CA GLU A 542 -10.57 39.24 40.92
C GLU A 542 -9.19 38.90 41.53
N ILE A 543 -8.18 38.63 40.69
CA ILE A 543 -6.80 38.43 41.15
C ILE A 543 -6.22 39.74 41.71
N GLN A 544 -6.48 40.87 41.05
CA GLN A 544 -6.08 42.19 41.54
C GLN A 544 -6.78 42.55 42.87
N GLU A 545 -8.07 42.27 43.01
CA GLU A 545 -8.82 42.48 44.26
C GLU A 545 -8.24 41.63 45.42
N GLN A 546 -7.90 40.36 45.18
CA GLN A 546 -7.25 39.54 46.22
C GLN A 546 -5.85 40.04 46.58
N LEU A 547 -5.06 40.55 45.61
CA LEU A 547 -3.77 41.19 45.90
C LEU A 547 -3.94 42.50 46.71
N GLU A 548 -4.98 43.29 46.46
CA GLU A 548 -5.32 44.47 47.28
C GLU A 548 -5.75 44.09 48.70
N LEU A 549 -6.40 42.94 48.88
CA LEU A 549 -6.73 42.33 50.18
C LEU A 549 -5.53 41.68 50.89
N GLY A 550 -4.34 41.65 50.26
CA GLY A 550 -3.10 41.14 50.84
C GLY A 550 -2.74 39.70 50.49
N ALA A 551 -3.35 39.11 49.47
CA ALA A 551 -2.90 37.84 48.89
C ALA A 551 -1.50 37.98 48.24
N THR A 552 -0.84 36.85 48.00
CA THR A 552 0.43 36.79 47.25
C THR A 552 0.37 35.72 46.16
N ILE A 553 1.22 35.85 45.13
CA ILE A 553 1.32 34.87 44.05
C ILE A 553 2.72 34.26 44.07
N GLU A 554 2.80 32.92 44.12
CA GLU A 554 4.05 32.17 44.02
C GLU A 554 4.58 32.09 42.58
N ASP A 555 5.84 31.68 42.41
CA ASP A 555 6.52 31.65 41.10
C ASP A 555 5.86 30.71 40.06
N ASP A 556 5.03 29.77 40.48
CA ASP A 556 4.25 28.89 39.60
C ASP A 556 2.86 29.44 39.22
N GLY A 557 2.39 30.50 39.90
CA GLY A 557 1.06 31.07 39.75
C GLY A 557 0.08 30.75 40.88
N THR A 558 0.46 29.98 41.89
CA THR A 558 -0.41 29.69 43.04
C THR A 558 -0.73 30.98 43.81
N LEU A 559 -2.02 31.30 43.94
CA LEU A 559 -2.52 32.45 44.69
C LEU A 559 -2.76 32.04 46.16
N ILE A 560 -1.94 32.58 47.06
CA ILE A 560 -2.05 32.39 48.51
C ILE A 560 -2.93 33.51 49.07
N PRO A 561 -4.08 33.21 49.71
CA PRO A 561 -4.93 34.23 50.31
C PRO A 561 -4.23 34.93 51.50
N PRO A 562 -4.65 36.15 51.87
CA PRO A 562 -4.16 36.79 53.08
C PRO A 562 -4.45 35.91 54.31
N PRO A 563 -3.59 35.95 55.35
CA PRO A 563 -3.88 35.22 56.60
C PRO A 563 -5.18 35.75 57.22
N GLU A 564 -6.04 34.83 57.68
CA GLU A 564 -7.26 35.22 58.40
C GLU A 564 -6.89 36.06 59.64
N PRO A 565 -7.63 37.14 59.94
CA PRO A 565 -7.36 37.95 61.12
C PRO A 565 -7.56 37.11 62.38
N GLU A 566 -6.59 37.14 63.30
CA GLU A 566 -6.75 36.52 64.62
C GLU A 566 -8.02 37.08 65.30
N PRO A 567 -8.88 36.23 65.88
CA PRO A 567 -10.12 36.70 66.50
C PRO A 567 -9.81 37.65 67.66
N GLU A 568 -10.43 38.82 67.66
CA GLU A 568 -10.29 39.78 68.75
C GLU A 568 -10.67 39.14 70.10
N PRO A 569 -9.88 39.33 71.18
CA PRO A 569 -10.16 38.68 72.46
C PRO A 569 -11.47 39.21 73.06
N GLU A 570 -12.35 38.29 73.48
CA GLU A 570 -13.59 38.65 74.18
C GLU A 570 -13.29 39.48 75.45
N PRO A 571 -14.02 40.59 75.69
CA PRO A 571 -13.78 41.43 76.85
C PRO A 571 -14.23 40.74 78.15
N GLU A 572 -13.41 40.84 79.20
CA GLU A 572 -13.74 40.31 80.53
C GLU A 572 -15.01 40.97 81.10
N PRO A 573 -15.98 40.19 81.65
CA PRO A 573 -17.18 40.75 82.25
C PRO A 573 -16.93 41.24 83.68
N GLU A 574 -17.12 42.55 83.92
CA GLU A 574 -17.19 43.07 85.30
C GLU A 574 -18.43 42.54 86.05
N LEU A 575 -18.26 42.28 87.35
CA LEU A 575 -19.23 41.61 88.22
C LEU A 575 -20.09 42.60 89.05
N THR A 576 -21.08 42.01 89.75
CA THR A 576 -21.97 42.58 90.80
C THR A 576 -23.27 43.23 90.30
N ALA A 577 -24.45 43.06 90.95
CA ALA A 577 -24.80 42.34 92.19
C ALA A 577 -26.17 41.61 92.09
N GLU A 578 -26.56 40.88 93.15
CA GLU A 578 -27.55 39.77 93.15
C GLU A 578 -28.94 40.08 93.81
N GLN A 579 -29.75 39.01 93.95
CA GLN A 579 -30.96 38.81 94.79
C GLN A 579 -32.32 39.21 94.17
N ASP A 580 -33.44 38.47 94.31
CA ASP A 580 -33.81 37.24 95.06
C ASP A 580 -35.03 36.55 94.36
N ASN A 581 -35.61 35.37 94.65
CA ASN A 581 -35.47 34.32 95.69
C ASN A 581 -36.05 32.95 95.19
N GLY A 582 -35.63 31.81 95.78
CA GLY A 582 -36.37 30.52 95.80
C GLY A 582 -36.15 29.57 94.60
N VAL A 583 -35.66 28.30 94.66
CA VAL A 583 -35.70 27.17 95.65
C VAL A 583 -37.07 26.45 95.66
N GLU A 584 -37.23 25.12 95.44
CA GLU A 584 -36.32 23.94 95.34
C GLU A 584 -36.93 22.81 94.46
N GLY A 585 -36.15 21.78 94.07
CA GLY A 585 -36.70 20.47 93.64
C GLY A 585 -35.94 19.72 92.52
N ALA A 586 -35.33 18.56 92.85
CA ALA A 586 -34.65 17.66 91.90
C ALA A 586 -35.50 16.38 91.60
N ALA A 587 -35.18 15.47 90.67
CA ALA A 587 -33.94 15.21 89.92
C ALA A 587 -34.18 14.45 88.59
N THR A 588 -33.16 14.44 87.70
CA THR A 588 -32.79 13.42 86.68
C THR A 588 -33.87 12.79 85.77
N ASP A 589 -33.71 12.93 84.44
CA ASP A 589 -33.03 11.91 83.59
C ASP A 589 -32.67 12.51 82.21
N SER A 590 -32.23 11.68 81.28
CA SER A 590 -31.64 11.92 79.95
C SER A 590 -32.43 11.17 78.85
N SER A 591 -31.87 11.10 77.62
CA SER A 591 -32.08 10.02 76.61
C SER A 591 -33.07 10.19 75.44
N LEU A 592 -32.51 10.10 74.21
CA LEU A 592 -32.98 9.46 72.95
C LEU A 592 -34.27 9.86 72.19
N GLY A 593 -34.18 9.73 70.84
CA GLY A 593 -35.29 9.70 69.85
C GLY A 593 -35.08 10.73 68.70
N ASN A 594 -34.58 10.39 67.50
CA ASN A 594 -35.11 9.51 66.42
C ASN A 594 -36.47 10.02 65.87
N THR A 595 -36.75 10.17 64.57
CA THR A 595 -36.11 9.71 63.30
C THR A 595 -36.21 10.87 62.25
N SER A 596 -36.12 10.84 60.90
CA SER A 596 -36.21 9.81 59.83
C SER A 596 -35.79 10.38 58.44
N VAL A 597 -35.25 9.53 57.54
CA VAL A 597 -35.63 9.28 56.10
C VAL A 597 -35.68 10.47 55.10
N THR A 598 -35.12 10.45 53.87
CA THR A 598 -34.68 9.35 52.96
C THR A 598 -33.42 9.71 52.12
N GLU A 599 -32.56 8.71 51.89
CA GLU A 599 -31.89 8.25 50.63
C GLU A 599 -31.48 9.18 49.47
N ASN A 600 -30.52 8.80 48.60
CA ASN A 600 -29.20 8.16 48.79
C ASN A 600 -28.43 8.14 47.43
N ALA A 601 -27.11 7.98 47.46
CA ALA A 601 -26.28 7.74 46.27
C ALA A 601 -25.59 6.36 46.33
N GLN A 602 -25.21 5.81 45.17
CA GLN A 602 -24.42 4.57 45.08
C GLN A 602 -22.91 4.85 45.02
N THR A 603 -22.12 4.03 45.70
CA THR A 603 -20.70 3.82 45.43
C THR A 603 -20.40 2.32 45.33
N SER A 604 -19.33 1.97 44.63
CA SER A 604 -18.89 0.59 44.43
C SER A 604 -17.38 0.44 44.71
N GLU A 605 -17.02 -0.59 45.46
CA GLU A 605 -15.62 -0.98 45.70
C GLU A 605 -15.27 -2.32 45.04
N ASN A 606 -13.98 -2.63 45.00
CA ASN A 606 -13.38 -3.66 44.17
C ASN A 606 -12.29 -4.42 44.94
N THR A 607 -12.30 -5.76 44.96
CA THR A 607 -11.03 -6.55 44.97
C THR A 607 -11.21 -8.04 44.64
N LYS A 608 -10.66 -8.44 43.47
CA LYS A 608 -9.57 -9.43 43.30
C LYS A 608 -9.54 -10.73 44.18
N SER A 609 -9.60 -11.91 43.53
CA SER A 609 -8.75 -13.08 43.88
C SER A 609 -8.69 -14.12 42.74
N THR A 610 -7.74 -15.07 42.83
CA THR A 610 -7.33 -16.02 41.76
C THR A 610 -7.53 -17.48 42.19
N PRO A 611 -7.97 -18.42 41.32
CA PRO A 611 -8.12 -19.83 41.65
C PRO A 611 -6.93 -20.73 41.23
N LYS A 612 -6.70 -21.84 41.93
CA LYS A 612 -5.82 -22.95 41.47
C LYS A 612 -6.17 -24.29 42.16
N GLU A 613 -6.30 -25.35 41.35
CA GLU A 613 -6.23 -26.80 41.69
C GLU A 613 -7.26 -27.43 42.65
N THR A 614 -7.61 -28.74 42.65
CA THR A 614 -7.63 -29.86 41.65
C THR A 614 -8.42 -31.05 42.27
N VAL A 615 -8.72 -32.11 41.49
CA VAL A 615 -9.24 -33.47 41.86
C VAL A 615 -10.78 -33.60 41.91
N GLY A 616 -11.42 -34.59 41.26
CA GLY A 616 -10.91 -35.62 40.34
C GLY A 616 -11.91 -36.73 39.94
N GLN A 617 -11.41 -37.76 39.24
CA GLN A 617 -12.06 -39.01 38.77
C GLN A 617 -13.16 -38.89 37.68
N ASP A 618 -12.90 -39.14 36.39
CA ASP A 618 -12.61 -40.45 35.74
C ASP A 618 -13.83 -41.38 35.56
N SER A 619 -14.27 -41.55 34.30
CA SER A 619 -14.53 -42.87 33.69
C SER A 619 -14.85 -42.72 32.19
N SER A 620 -14.83 -43.82 31.44
CA SER A 620 -14.82 -43.86 29.96
C SER A 620 -15.91 -44.76 29.37
N ILE A 621 -16.16 -44.67 28.05
CA ILE A 621 -16.26 -45.80 27.08
C ILE A 621 -16.68 -45.31 25.68
N GLU A 622 -16.21 -45.99 24.63
CA GLU A 622 -16.56 -45.76 23.21
C GLU A 622 -18.03 -46.11 22.87
N ASN A 623 -18.52 -45.67 21.70
CA ASN A 623 -19.27 -46.60 20.84
C ASN A 623 -19.24 -46.26 19.34
N LYS A 624 -19.59 -47.27 18.52
CA LYS A 624 -19.42 -47.26 17.05
C LYS A 624 -20.73 -47.09 16.28
N ALA A 625 -20.56 -46.81 14.98
CA ALA A 625 -21.60 -46.57 13.98
C ALA A 625 -22.69 -47.66 13.86
N SER A 626 -23.84 -47.27 13.31
CA SER A 626 -24.69 -48.17 12.51
C SER A 626 -25.50 -47.39 11.46
N THR A 627 -25.86 -48.09 10.38
CA THR A 627 -26.68 -47.63 9.26
C THR A 627 -28.19 -47.70 9.54
N GLY A 628 -29.00 -46.94 8.80
CA GLY A 628 -30.46 -47.12 8.75
C GLY A 628 -31.08 -46.59 7.45
N LYS A 629 -31.86 -47.43 6.74
CA LYS A 629 -32.75 -47.02 5.65
C LYS A 629 -34.18 -46.86 6.17
N GLY A 630 -34.95 -45.97 5.55
CA GLY A 630 -36.42 -45.92 5.63
C GLY A 630 -36.98 -45.63 4.22
N ASN A 631 -38.16 -46.18 3.92
CA ASN A 631 -38.80 -46.15 2.59
C ASN A 631 -40.20 -45.48 2.66
N ASP A 632 -40.82 -45.35 1.48
CA ASP A 632 -42.28 -45.30 1.23
C ASP A 632 -43.00 -43.95 1.50
N GLU A 633 -44.03 -43.53 0.75
CA GLU A 633 -44.80 -44.22 -0.31
C GLU A 633 -45.55 -43.24 -1.26
N LYS A 634 -45.91 -43.71 -2.50
CA LYS A 634 -46.98 -43.22 -3.41
C LYS A 634 -46.89 -41.76 -3.96
N LYS A 635 -47.29 -41.43 -5.19
CA LYS A 635 -48.40 -41.93 -6.05
C LYS A 635 -48.08 -41.94 -7.57
N GLU A 636 -48.78 -42.82 -8.28
CA GLU A 636 -49.45 -42.72 -9.62
C GLU A 636 -48.85 -41.95 -10.82
N ILE A 637 -49.10 -42.27 -12.11
CA ILE A 637 -49.31 -43.52 -12.91
C ILE A 637 -49.63 -43.09 -14.38
N MET A 638 -49.47 -44.00 -15.37
CA MET A 638 -49.80 -43.86 -16.81
C MET A 638 -48.85 -42.93 -17.63
N ASN A 639 -48.11 -43.47 -18.62
CA ASN A 639 -48.49 -43.89 -19.99
C ASN A 639 -48.58 -42.69 -20.95
N ASP A 640 -47.94 -42.70 -22.14
CA ASP A 640 -48.16 -43.73 -23.17
C ASP A 640 -46.92 -44.07 -24.03
N LYS A 641 -47.06 -45.05 -24.93
CA LYS A 641 -46.04 -45.50 -25.90
C LYS A 641 -46.24 -44.89 -27.28
N LYS A 642 -45.15 -44.78 -28.06
CA LYS A 642 -45.06 -45.50 -29.36
C LYS A 642 -43.68 -45.46 -30.03
N ASP A 643 -43.32 -46.60 -30.58
CA ASP A 643 -42.23 -46.82 -31.52
C ASP A 643 -42.63 -46.39 -32.95
N GLU A 644 -41.67 -46.06 -33.83
CA GLU A 644 -41.20 -47.00 -34.87
C GLU A 644 -40.19 -46.40 -35.89
N LYS A 645 -39.20 -47.23 -36.24
CA LYS A 645 -38.54 -47.43 -37.56
C LYS A 645 -38.06 -46.19 -38.37
N GLY A 646 -36.74 -46.04 -38.44
CA GLY A 646 -36.06 -45.12 -39.36
C GLY A 646 -35.89 -45.62 -40.81
N LYS A 647 -35.19 -44.83 -41.62
CA LYS A 647 -34.71 -45.14 -42.97
C LYS A 647 -33.43 -44.35 -43.28
N THR A 648 -32.46 -44.97 -43.94
CA THR A 648 -31.32 -44.27 -44.56
C THR A 648 -31.59 -44.03 -46.05
N PRO A 649 -30.91 -43.05 -46.68
CA PRO A 649 -30.27 -43.38 -47.95
C PRO A 649 -28.87 -42.74 -48.19
N LYS A 650 -28.04 -43.59 -48.77
CA LYS A 650 -26.78 -43.45 -49.54
C LYS A 650 -26.35 -42.07 -50.09
N LEU A 651 -25.03 -41.90 -50.21
CA LEU A 651 -24.34 -40.89 -51.04
C LEU A 651 -24.47 -41.17 -52.56
N PRO A 652 -24.30 -40.14 -53.41
CA PRO A 652 -23.71 -40.25 -54.75
C PRO A 652 -22.18 -39.97 -54.74
N VAL A 653 -21.46 -40.32 -55.81
CA VAL A 653 -19.99 -40.16 -55.94
C VAL A 653 -19.61 -39.83 -57.40
N VAL A 654 -18.41 -39.24 -57.61
CA VAL A 654 -17.62 -39.07 -58.88
C VAL A 654 -18.21 -38.18 -60.01
N PRO A 655 -17.39 -37.69 -60.99
CA PRO A 655 -15.90 -37.63 -61.11
C PRO A 655 -15.33 -36.27 -61.64
N ILE A 656 -14.04 -36.25 -62.02
CA ILE A 656 -13.33 -35.29 -62.93
C ILE A 656 -12.91 -33.92 -62.33
N SER A 657 -11.71 -33.34 -62.55
CA SER A 657 -10.37 -33.87 -62.90
C SER A 657 -9.27 -32.80 -62.70
N ILE A 658 -8.05 -33.26 -62.40
CA ILE A 658 -6.70 -32.75 -62.76
C ILE A 658 -6.53 -31.25 -63.09
N GLY A 659 -5.68 -30.57 -62.32
CA GLY A 659 -5.05 -29.30 -62.68
C GLY A 659 -3.71 -29.10 -61.96
N ILE A 660 -2.60 -29.54 -62.56
CA ILE A 660 -1.24 -29.39 -62.00
C ILE A 660 -0.55 -28.20 -62.68
N VAL A 661 -0.01 -27.28 -61.88
CA VAL A 661 1.10 -26.41 -62.28
C VAL A 661 2.15 -26.43 -61.17
N ILE A 662 3.40 -26.69 -61.53
CA ILE A 662 4.56 -26.66 -60.64
C ILE A 662 5.40 -25.43 -61.00
N LEU A 663 5.79 -24.62 -60.01
CA LEU A 663 6.94 -23.70 -59.93
C LEU A 663 6.75 -22.86 -58.64
N GLY A 664 7.75 -22.57 -57.80
CA GLY A 664 9.13 -23.07 -57.74
C GLY A 664 9.85 -22.45 -56.52
N PHE A 665 10.73 -23.19 -55.86
CA PHE A 665 11.52 -22.70 -54.71
C PHE A 665 12.62 -21.72 -55.15
N VAL A 666 12.74 -20.55 -54.48
CA VAL A 666 14.00 -20.01 -53.94
C VAL A 666 13.67 -19.16 -52.71
N ALA A 667 14.46 -19.29 -51.63
CA ALA A 667 14.45 -18.36 -50.51
C ALA A 667 15.81 -17.64 -50.41
N TRP A 668 15.82 -16.32 -50.15
CA TRP A 668 17.04 -15.62 -49.73
C TRP A 668 16.75 -14.49 -48.73
N LYS A 669 17.76 -13.68 -48.38
CA LYS A 669 18.04 -13.32 -46.98
C LYS A 669 18.12 -11.80 -46.70
N ARG A 670 17.87 -11.46 -45.43
CA ARG A 670 18.13 -10.18 -44.72
C ARG A 670 17.20 -9.01 -45.08
N LYS A 671 16.80 -8.12 -44.15
CA LYS A 671 17.50 -7.39 -43.05
C LYS A 671 18.51 -6.35 -43.53
N GLU A 672 18.01 -5.26 -44.12
CA GLU A 672 18.57 -3.90 -44.07
C GLU A 672 17.60 -2.93 -44.79
N LEU A 673 16.81 -2.12 -44.04
CA LEU A 673 16.03 -0.99 -44.62
C LEU A 673 15.42 0.01 -43.62
N VAL A 674 15.77 -0.03 -42.33
CA VAL A 674 15.27 0.93 -41.31
C VAL A 674 16.32 1.98 -40.91
N ALA A 675 17.60 1.73 -41.21
CA ALA A 675 18.73 2.58 -40.80
C ALA A 675 19.07 3.74 -41.78
N LEU A 676 18.13 4.17 -42.62
CA LEU A 676 18.41 5.09 -43.74
C LEU A 676 17.49 6.33 -43.83
N PHE A 677 16.65 6.56 -42.81
CA PHE A 677 15.83 7.77 -42.67
C PHE A 677 16.03 8.55 -41.36
N SER A 678 16.91 8.08 -40.45
CA SER A 678 17.20 8.78 -39.18
C SER A 678 18.40 9.75 -39.26
N SER A 679 19.33 9.52 -40.21
CA SER A 679 20.63 10.21 -40.29
C SER A 679 20.67 11.45 -41.18
N LYS A 680 19.51 12.06 -41.52
CA LYS A 680 19.46 13.30 -42.33
C LYS A 680 18.80 14.51 -41.65
N ASP A 681 17.94 14.29 -40.65
CA ASP A 681 17.21 15.38 -40.00
C ASP A 681 17.93 15.98 -38.78
N GLN A 682 19.05 15.40 -38.34
CA GLN A 682 19.90 16.00 -37.30
C GLN A 682 20.94 17.00 -37.86
N GLU A 683 21.43 16.81 -39.09
CA GLU A 683 22.50 17.66 -39.68
C GLU A 683 21.99 19.05 -40.13
N GLN A 684 20.67 19.30 -40.08
CA GLN A 684 20.07 20.63 -40.33
C GLN A 684 19.68 21.42 -39.08
N LYS A 685 19.79 20.87 -37.86
CA LYS A 685 19.41 21.61 -36.63
C LYS A 685 20.56 22.33 -35.92
N GLU A 686 21.82 21.91 -36.11
CA GLU A 686 22.96 22.59 -35.47
C GLU A 686 23.43 23.87 -36.20
N ASN A 687 23.07 24.04 -37.48
CA ASN A 687 23.46 25.21 -38.28
C ASN A 687 22.54 26.45 -38.14
N HIS A 688 21.61 26.47 -37.18
CA HIS A 688 20.68 27.59 -36.99
C HIS A 688 20.68 28.23 -35.58
N ILE A 689 21.55 27.78 -34.67
CA ILE A 689 21.67 28.31 -33.29
C ILE A 689 23.01 29.04 -33.09
N ASN A 690 23.40 29.86 -34.07
CA ASN A 690 24.62 30.69 -34.03
C ASN A 690 24.50 31.97 -34.89
N ASN A 691 23.38 32.69 -34.74
CA ASN A 691 23.20 34.09 -35.15
C ASN A 691 21.91 34.64 -34.52
N ASP A 692 22.00 35.10 -33.27
CA ASP A 692 21.13 36.16 -32.68
C ASP A 692 21.66 36.49 -31.28
N ALA A 693 22.68 37.36 -31.23
CA ALA A 693 23.37 37.75 -30.00
C ALA A 693 23.93 39.19 -30.06
N ALA A 694 23.21 40.12 -30.68
CA ALA A 694 23.52 41.55 -30.68
C ALA A 694 22.28 42.40 -31.01
N VAL A 695 22.18 43.60 -30.41
CA VAL A 695 21.16 44.65 -30.67
C VAL A 695 19.74 44.26 -30.19
N SER A 696 19.01 45.05 -29.39
CA SER A 696 19.28 46.34 -28.72
C SER A 696 18.41 46.52 -27.47
N ASN A 697 18.91 47.27 -26.48
CA ASN A 697 18.04 48.03 -25.58
C ASN A 697 17.55 49.28 -26.33
N GLU A 698 16.25 49.62 -26.25
CA GLU A 698 15.76 50.92 -25.75
C GLU A 698 14.23 51.04 -25.84
N SER A 699 13.68 51.99 -25.06
CA SER A 699 12.35 52.59 -25.13
C SER A 699 11.11 51.69 -25.31
N ASP A 700 10.30 51.60 -24.25
CA ASP A 700 8.85 51.80 -24.36
C ASP A 700 8.38 52.67 -23.19
N LYS A 701 7.64 53.75 -23.51
CA LYS A 701 7.14 54.74 -22.55
C LYS A 701 6.09 55.63 -23.23
N GLU A 702 4.98 55.89 -22.52
CA GLU A 702 3.85 56.74 -22.97
C GLU A 702 3.07 56.17 -24.20
N ASP A 703 1.74 56.31 -24.32
CA ASP A 703 0.79 57.02 -23.46
C ASP A 703 -0.65 56.44 -23.51
N GLU A 704 -1.45 56.71 -22.47
CA GLU A 704 -2.89 56.43 -22.48
C GLU A 704 -3.67 57.53 -23.22
N ASN A 705 -4.51 57.20 -24.22
CA ASN A 705 -5.69 58.02 -24.57
C ASN A 705 -6.67 57.36 -25.57
N LYS A 706 -7.64 56.56 -25.08
CA LYS A 706 -9.10 56.70 -25.37
C LYS A 706 -9.97 55.63 -24.73
#